data_AF-A0A0L8HWC1-F1
#
_entry.id   AF-A0A0L8HWC1-F1
#
_cell.length_a   1.000
_cell.length_b   1.000
_cell.length_c   1.000
_cell.angle_alpha   90.00
_cell.angle_beta   90.00
_cell.angle_gamma   90.00
#
_symmetry.space_group_name_H-M   'P 1'
#
loop_
_entity.id
_entity.type
_entity.pdbx_description
1 polymer ?
#
loop_
_entity_poly.entity_id
_entity_poly.type
_entity_poly.pdbx_seq_one_letter_code
_entity_poly.pdbx_strand_id
1 'polypeptide(L)'
;KRKMLGDATSTQVLRDLEISLRTNHIEWVREFLNDENQGLDVLVDYLSFSQVVMRREQLLNREKSASLDSGLSRSPIRRMRRSNTVGSPRGLKYNTKLNMGEPRDDVHVCIMCLRAIMNHQYGFNLVIAHKHAINCIALSLNHRSLRTKALVLELLAAVCLVSGGHEIILSAFDNFKEVCNERHRFDTLMEYFRNYEEFHIDFMVACMQFVNIVVHSVDNMNFRVHLQHEFTQIGMDDYLERLKNTESDRLAVQVHAYLDNMIDVAQLLEDSETKTDALEKVAELEEELSHMHERLQEVEEEAMAKTVELEKQLSEANEDLQEIRELARIQEHEMNTLRKVVNEKDEESRKRQSLLDAKLQELELIKQNLEAMTIKKKVQSKYRLPLLNWTPLKPQQVKGTIFSDLDDEKLMTVIDFHEFEELFRLGPAGPISRDPTVGTPKLLKKLKKPENISLLEPNRLRNVAITRRKIEMTNDEIVRAIIMLDLQKLSLDMVDILLTILPNESEFKAYKEFERNKSNIAVLTDEDKFMLQLCKVERLSQKLQIMSFVGNYHDNIHHLQPQLNALIAASMSIRNSQKVKKMLEIILAFGNYMNSARRGPAYGFKLQSLDMLLDTKSSDKKINLMHFLVHTVQEKFLDIINFEAELRFIEKAALVSLENIMTDVHELEKGMEISKKEYQTRKERDAPIVLRDFLGSSEEKLKKLITDVKTAKAAYHQVVEYFGENPRVVSPTTFFSQFVNACRVHDP
;
A
#
# COMPACT_ATOMS: atom_id res chain seq x y z
N LYS A 1 -19.23 21.37 -56.86
CA LYS A 1 -20.27 22.15 -57.59
C LYS A 1 -21.45 22.37 -56.63
N ARG A 2 -21.98 23.60 -56.46
CA ARG A 2 -23.14 23.82 -55.57
C ARG A 2 -24.41 23.26 -56.22
N LYS A 3 -24.89 22.10 -55.76
CA LYS A 3 -26.32 21.75 -55.89
C LYS A 3 -27.11 22.76 -55.07
N MET A 4 -28.31 23.11 -55.54
CA MET A 4 -29.32 23.71 -54.65
C MET A 4 -29.70 22.64 -53.62
N LEU A 5 -29.98 23.05 -52.38
CA LEU A 5 -30.90 22.28 -51.54
C LEU A 5 -32.24 22.18 -52.30
N GLY A 6 -32.92 21.03 -52.18
CA GLY A 6 -34.23 20.83 -52.82
C GLY A 6 -35.32 21.56 -52.05
N ASP A 7 -36.52 21.00 -52.04
CA ASP A 7 -37.62 21.50 -51.19
C ASP A 7 -37.34 21.28 -49.68
N ALA A 8 -36.34 20.45 -49.34
CA ALA A 8 -35.85 20.25 -47.98
C ALA A 8 -34.96 21.42 -47.50
N THR A 9 -35.07 21.74 -46.20
CA THR A 9 -34.25 22.79 -45.56
C THR A 9 -32.88 22.27 -45.10
N SER A 10 -31.95 23.18 -44.78
CA SER A 10 -30.67 22.81 -44.14
C SER A 10 -30.88 21.95 -42.89
N THR A 11 -31.80 22.34 -42.02
CA THR A 11 -32.16 21.61 -40.80
C THR A 11 -32.66 20.19 -41.11
N GLN A 12 -33.46 20.00 -42.16
CA GLN A 12 -33.93 18.67 -42.54
C GLN A 12 -32.78 17.80 -43.03
N VAL A 13 -31.91 18.32 -43.90
CA VAL A 13 -30.73 17.58 -44.40
C VAL A 13 -29.77 17.22 -43.26
N LEU A 14 -29.61 18.09 -42.25
CA LEU A 14 -28.83 17.78 -41.05
C LEU A 14 -29.49 16.70 -40.18
N ARG A 15 -30.82 16.65 -40.10
CA ARG A 15 -31.55 15.59 -39.37
C ARG A 15 -31.47 14.24 -40.10
N ASP A 16 -31.57 14.26 -41.43
CA ASP A 16 -31.39 13.06 -42.27
C ASP A 16 -29.94 12.53 -42.15
N LEU A 17 -28.95 13.43 -42.01
CA LEU A 17 -27.56 13.11 -41.71
C LEU A 17 -27.36 12.55 -40.29
N GLU A 18 -27.99 13.14 -39.25
CA GLU A 18 -27.95 12.60 -37.87
C GLU A 18 -28.46 11.17 -37.82
N ILE A 19 -29.61 10.93 -38.45
CA ILE A 19 -30.23 9.60 -38.52
C ILE A 19 -29.26 8.64 -39.23
N SER A 20 -28.73 9.04 -40.39
CA SER A 20 -27.78 8.23 -41.16
C SER A 20 -26.52 7.87 -40.36
N LEU A 21 -25.91 8.84 -39.68
CA LEU A 21 -24.72 8.64 -38.82
C LEU A 21 -24.99 7.70 -37.63
N ARG A 22 -26.23 7.65 -37.15
CA ARG A 22 -26.63 6.84 -35.98
C ARG A 22 -27.21 5.46 -36.34
N THR A 23 -27.77 5.27 -37.55
CA THR A 23 -28.46 4.02 -37.92
C THR A 23 -27.81 3.22 -39.05
N ASN A 24 -26.88 3.81 -39.82
CA ASN A 24 -26.16 3.06 -40.85
C ASN A 24 -25.03 2.20 -40.26
N HIS A 25 -24.50 1.29 -41.08
CA HIS A 25 -23.35 0.46 -40.70
C HIS A 25 -22.08 1.30 -40.52
N ILE A 26 -21.18 0.87 -39.63
CA ILE A 26 -19.93 1.57 -39.28
C ILE A 26 -19.07 1.97 -40.49
N GLU A 27 -19.07 1.16 -41.55
CA GLU A 27 -18.34 1.47 -42.79
C GLU A 27 -18.90 2.68 -43.55
N TRP A 28 -20.20 2.97 -43.46
CA TRP A 28 -20.78 4.19 -44.05
C TRP A 28 -20.30 5.45 -43.30
N VAL A 29 -20.16 5.35 -41.97
CA VAL A 29 -19.60 6.43 -41.16
C VAL A 29 -18.10 6.62 -41.48
N ARG A 30 -17.36 5.54 -41.71
CA ARG A 30 -15.97 5.60 -42.21
C ARG A 30 -15.87 6.24 -43.59
N GLU A 31 -16.75 5.87 -44.52
CA GLU A 31 -16.82 6.47 -45.87
C GLU A 31 -17.11 7.98 -45.79
N PHE A 32 -18.06 8.42 -44.97
CA PHE A 32 -18.36 9.84 -44.75
C PHE A 32 -17.17 10.62 -44.16
N LEU A 33 -16.39 9.98 -43.27
CA LEU A 33 -15.27 10.59 -42.55
C LEU A 33 -13.92 10.49 -43.29
N ASN A 34 -13.84 9.86 -44.46
CA ASN A 34 -12.58 9.65 -45.17
C ASN A 34 -12.03 10.92 -45.85
N ASP A 35 -10.77 10.85 -46.28
CA ASP A 35 -10.06 11.96 -46.94
C ASP A 35 -10.67 12.39 -48.29
N GLU A 36 -11.52 11.55 -48.90
CA GLU A 36 -12.20 11.84 -50.18
C GLU A 36 -13.49 12.66 -49.99
N ASN A 37 -14.24 12.38 -48.93
CA ASN A 37 -15.53 13.01 -48.63
C ASN A 37 -15.41 14.18 -47.63
N GLN A 38 -14.41 14.17 -46.76
CA GLN A 38 -14.13 15.21 -45.75
C GLN A 38 -15.37 15.60 -44.90
N GLY A 39 -16.24 14.64 -44.60
CA GLY A 39 -17.55 14.91 -43.99
C GLY A 39 -17.49 15.58 -42.61
N LEU A 40 -16.41 15.33 -41.84
CA LEU A 40 -16.16 16.02 -40.58
C LEU A 40 -15.86 17.51 -40.81
N ASP A 41 -14.93 17.82 -41.71
CA ASP A 41 -14.52 19.20 -42.01
C ASP A 41 -15.72 20.02 -42.49
N VAL A 42 -16.52 19.46 -43.41
CA VAL A 42 -17.74 20.10 -43.94
C VAL A 42 -18.79 20.34 -42.85
N LEU A 43 -18.95 19.40 -41.90
CA LEU A 43 -19.86 19.54 -40.76
C LEU A 43 -19.39 20.62 -39.78
N VAL A 44 -18.09 20.69 -39.50
CA VAL A 44 -17.48 21.67 -38.58
C VAL A 44 -17.52 23.08 -39.18
N ASP A 45 -17.18 23.23 -40.47
CA ASP A 45 -17.33 24.51 -41.19
C ASP A 45 -18.78 25.01 -41.19
N TYR A 46 -19.75 24.10 -41.36
CA TYR A 46 -21.16 24.47 -41.32
C TYR A 46 -21.63 24.85 -39.90
N LEU A 47 -21.18 24.14 -38.87
CA LEU A 47 -21.42 24.49 -37.47
C LEU A 47 -20.83 25.87 -37.14
N SER A 48 -19.58 26.12 -37.53
CA SER A 48 -18.86 27.40 -37.36
C SER A 48 -19.59 28.55 -38.05
N PHE A 49 -20.02 28.37 -39.31
CA PHE A 49 -20.87 29.32 -40.03
C PHE A 49 -22.19 29.60 -39.29
N SER A 50 -22.89 28.55 -38.85
CA SER A 50 -24.19 28.66 -38.18
C SER A 50 -24.10 29.39 -36.83
N GLN A 51 -23.02 29.16 -36.07
CA GLN A 51 -22.70 29.91 -34.84
C GLN A 51 -22.48 31.40 -35.11
N VAL A 52 -21.74 31.76 -36.17
CA VAL A 52 -21.50 33.16 -36.56
C VAL A 52 -22.82 33.85 -36.95
N VAL A 53 -23.73 33.16 -37.64
CA VAL A 53 -25.08 33.68 -37.93
C VAL A 53 -25.89 33.85 -36.63
N MET A 54 -25.98 32.81 -35.80
CA MET A 54 -26.73 32.82 -34.53
C MET A 54 -26.27 33.96 -33.61
N ARG A 55 -24.95 34.12 -33.41
CA ARG A 55 -24.37 35.18 -32.57
C ARG A 55 -24.69 36.57 -33.13
N ARG A 56 -24.68 36.73 -34.45
CA ARG A 56 -25.05 38.00 -35.11
C ARG A 56 -26.52 38.35 -34.92
N GLU A 57 -27.42 37.36 -34.96
CA GLU A 57 -28.85 37.56 -34.68
C GLU A 57 -29.12 37.89 -33.20
N GLN A 58 -28.39 37.26 -32.27
CA GLN A 58 -28.43 37.63 -30.85
C GLN A 58 -28.02 39.10 -30.64
N LEU A 59 -26.93 39.55 -31.26
CA LEU A 59 -26.46 40.94 -31.20
C LEU A 59 -27.49 41.91 -31.81
N LEU A 60 -28.00 41.63 -33.02
CA LEU A 60 -29.00 42.47 -33.68
C LEU A 60 -30.31 42.59 -32.90
N ASN A 61 -30.71 41.55 -32.16
CA ASN A 61 -31.90 41.60 -31.32
C ASN A 61 -31.64 42.33 -29.99
N ARG A 62 -30.42 42.27 -29.44
CA ARG A 62 -29.99 43.09 -28.29
C ARG A 62 -29.88 44.58 -28.65
N GLU A 63 -29.43 44.91 -29.86
CA GLU A 63 -29.47 46.28 -30.38
C GLU A 63 -30.91 46.79 -30.53
N LYS A 64 -31.83 45.95 -31.05
CA LYS A 64 -33.25 46.31 -31.15
C LYS A 64 -33.90 46.55 -29.79
N SER A 65 -33.71 45.67 -28.81
CA SER A 65 -34.29 45.84 -27.48
C SER A 65 -33.75 47.11 -26.81
N ALA A 66 -32.43 47.36 -26.87
CA ALA A 66 -31.84 48.60 -26.39
C ALA A 66 -32.39 49.85 -27.12
N SER A 67 -32.68 49.76 -28.43
CA SER A 67 -33.23 50.89 -29.20
C SER A 67 -34.72 51.18 -28.93
N LEU A 68 -35.46 50.22 -28.38
CA LEU A 68 -36.86 50.42 -27.95
C LEU A 68 -36.93 51.09 -26.57
N ASP A 69 -35.92 50.85 -25.73
CA ASP A 69 -35.83 51.36 -24.35
C ASP A 69 -35.14 52.74 -24.26
N SER A 70 -34.40 53.16 -25.30
CA SER A 70 -33.60 54.40 -25.32
C SER A 70 -34.21 55.53 -26.17
N GLY A 71 -35.35 56.05 -25.69
CA GLY A 71 -35.79 57.38 -26.10
C GLY A 71 -34.73 58.44 -25.73
N LEU A 72 -34.25 59.20 -26.73
CA LEU A 72 -33.32 60.33 -26.59
C LEU A 72 -31.85 60.01 -26.16
N SER A 73 -31.04 59.48 -27.07
CA SER A 73 -29.69 60.04 -27.34
C SER A 73 -29.03 59.50 -28.61
N ARG A 74 -28.58 60.39 -29.50
CA ARG A 74 -27.86 60.05 -30.74
C ARG A 74 -26.38 60.44 -30.62
N SER A 75 -25.55 59.51 -30.15
CA SER A 75 -24.08 59.64 -30.13
C SER A 75 -23.45 58.86 -31.30
N PRO A 76 -22.38 59.38 -31.95
CA PRO A 76 -21.88 58.80 -33.20
C PRO A 76 -21.07 57.52 -32.98
N ILE A 77 -21.60 56.39 -33.44
CA ILE A 77 -20.89 55.09 -33.40
C ILE A 77 -19.61 55.16 -34.24
N ARG A 78 -18.47 54.92 -33.58
CA ARG A 78 -17.12 54.86 -34.14
C ARG A 78 -17.09 53.83 -35.28
N ARG A 79 -16.77 54.27 -36.52
CA ARG A 79 -16.74 53.37 -37.69
C ARG A 79 -15.69 52.27 -37.52
N MET A 80 -16.13 51.08 -37.11
CA MET A 80 -15.28 49.89 -37.15
C MET A 80 -14.98 49.52 -38.61
N ARG A 81 -13.74 49.06 -38.85
CA ARG A 81 -13.13 48.92 -40.18
C ARG A 81 -13.91 47.90 -41.03
N ARG A 82 -14.48 48.33 -42.16
CA ARG A 82 -15.13 47.43 -43.14
C ARG A 82 -14.09 46.50 -43.78
N SER A 83 -13.93 45.31 -43.21
CA SER A 83 -13.37 44.16 -43.94
C SER A 83 -14.46 43.45 -44.74
N ASN A 84 -14.11 42.81 -45.85
CA ASN A 84 -15.04 42.00 -46.65
C ASN A 84 -15.14 40.59 -46.09
N THR A 85 -15.80 40.43 -44.94
CA THR A 85 -16.08 39.14 -44.31
C THR A 85 -17.57 38.76 -44.37
N VAL A 86 -17.86 37.49 -44.12
CA VAL A 86 -19.18 36.87 -44.33
C VAL A 86 -20.28 37.53 -43.48
N GLY A 87 -21.50 37.61 -44.01
CA GLY A 87 -22.67 38.15 -43.30
C GLY A 87 -23.07 39.61 -43.62
N SER A 88 -22.60 40.17 -44.74
CA SER A 88 -23.17 41.41 -45.32
C SER A 88 -24.71 41.38 -45.40
N PRO A 89 -25.45 42.51 -45.39
CA PRO A 89 -26.91 42.51 -45.60
C PRO A 89 -27.38 41.87 -46.92
N ARG A 90 -26.47 41.65 -47.88
CA ARG A 90 -26.70 40.84 -49.09
C ARG A 90 -26.80 39.33 -48.79
N GLY A 91 -26.19 38.86 -47.70
CA GLY A 91 -26.17 37.46 -47.24
C GLY A 91 -27.48 37.00 -46.60
N LEU A 92 -28.16 37.84 -45.81
CA LEU A 92 -29.48 37.47 -45.27
C LEU A 92 -30.53 37.30 -46.39
N LYS A 93 -30.39 38.03 -47.50
CA LYS A 93 -31.17 37.84 -48.74
C LYS A 93 -30.72 36.62 -49.57
N TYR A 94 -29.70 35.89 -49.13
CA TYR A 94 -29.20 34.65 -49.74
C TYR A 94 -29.69 33.41 -48.99
N ASN A 95 -29.83 33.48 -47.66
CA ASN A 95 -30.39 32.37 -46.85
C ASN A 95 -31.80 31.99 -47.30
N THR A 96 -32.67 32.99 -47.51
CA THR A 96 -34.02 32.84 -48.10
C THR A 96 -34.03 32.39 -49.57
N LYS A 97 -32.86 32.23 -50.19
CA LYS A 97 -32.69 31.76 -51.57
C LYS A 97 -32.05 30.36 -51.65
N LEU A 98 -31.83 29.73 -50.50
CA LEU A 98 -31.14 28.44 -50.34
C LEU A 98 -31.87 27.49 -49.36
N ASN A 99 -33.11 27.80 -48.95
CA ASN A 99 -33.88 27.01 -47.98
C ASN A 99 -33.13 26.74 -46.65
N MET A 100 -32.37 27.72 -46.15
CA MET A 100 -31.77 27.63 -44.81
C MET A 100 -32.86 27.66 -43.72
N GLY A 101 -32.75 26.79 -42.72
CA GLY A 101 -33.61 26.76 -41.53
C GLY A 101 -33.18 27.73 -40.43
N GLU A 102 -33.65 27.53 -39.19
CA GLU A 102 -33.22 28.37 -38.07
C GLU A 102 -31.79 28.01 -37.64
N PRO A 103 -30.83 28.97 -37.55
CA PRO A 103 -29.44 28.69 -37.17
C PRO A 103 -29.27 27.99 -35.82
N ARG A 104 -30.27 28.08 -34.93
CA ARG A 104 -30.31 27.41 -33.62
C ARG A 104 -30.54 25.91 -33.73
N ASP A 105 -31.56 25.52 -34.49
CA ASP A 105 -31.86 24.12 -34.79
C ASP A 105 -30.68 23.48 -35.55
N ASP A 106 -30.12 24.18 -36.53
CA ASP A 106 -28.93 23.74 -37.27
C ASP A 106 -27.73 23.50 -36.32
N VAL A 107 -27.42 24.42 -35.41
CA VAL A 107 -26.37 24.23 -34.38
C VAL A 107 -26.68 23.02 -33.49
N HIS A 108 -27.93 22.85 -33.03
CA HIS A 108 -28.28 21.71 -32.18
C HIS A 108 -28.12 20.37 -32.91
N VAL A 109 -28.55 20.27 -34.17
CA VAL A 109 -28.45 19.02 -34.95
C VAL A 109 -27.01 18.74 -35.38
N CYS A 110 -26.19 19.76 -35.68
CA CYS A 110 -24.75 19.56 -35.89
C CYS A 110 -24.06 18.94 -34.66
N ILE A 111 -24.43 19.36 -33.44
CA ILE A 111 -23.91 18.73 -32.20
C ILE A 111 -24.43 17.30 -32.03
N MET A 112 -25.65 16.97 -32.47
CA MET A 112 -26.12 15.58 -32.50
C MET A 112 -25.37 14.71 -33.52
N CYS A 113 -25.04 15.26 -34.70
CA CYS A 113 -24.19 14.59 -35.69
C CYS A 113 -22.78 14.30 -35.13
N LEU A 114 -22.18 15.28 -34.43
CA LEU A 114 -20.90 15.09 -33.75
C LEU A 114 -20.99 14.05 -32.62
N ARG A 115 -22.09 13.99 -31.86
CA ARG A 115 -22.33 12.89 -30.89
C ARG A 115 -22.38 11.52 -31.56
N ALA A 116 -23.04 11.39 -32.71
CA ALA A 116 -23.09 10.13 -33.46
C ALA A 116 -21.70 9.71 -33.98
N ILE A 117 -20.91 10.67 -34.51
CA ILE A 117 -19.52 10.45 -34.94
C ILE A 117 -18.63 10.02 -33.75
N MET A 118 -18.76 10.68 -32.61
CA MET A 118 -17.99 10.40 -31.38
C MET A 118 -18.39 9.08 -30.69
N ASN A 119 -19.56 8.51 -31.00
CA ASN A 119 -19.96 7.18 -30.52
C ASN A 119 -19.17 6.02 -31.19
N HIS A 120 -18.25 6.34 -32.11
CA HIS A 120 -17.41 5.38 -32.80
C HIS A 120 -15.93 5.77 -32.66
N GLN A 121 -15.09 4.84 -32.20
CA GLN A 121 -13.67 5.11 -31.89
C GLN A 121 -12.89 5.81 -33.01
N TYR A 122 -13.16 5.48 -34.28
CA TYR A 122 -12.53 6.14 -35.43
C TYR A 122 -12.95 7.61 -35.55
N GLY A 123 -14.26 7.91 -35.49
CA GLY A 123 -14.78 9.26 -35.54
C GLY A 123 -14.43 10.10 -34.32
N PHE A 124 -14.42 9.48 -33.13
CA PHE A 124 -13.94 10.07 -31.89
C PHE A 124 -12.49 10.54 -31.99
N ASN A 125 -11.58 9.69 -32.48
CA ASN A 125 -10.18 10.04 -32.68
C ASN A 125 -9.99 11.19 -33.69
N LEU A 126 -10.77 11.20 -34.79
CA LEU A 126 -10.74 12.30 -35.77
C LEU A 126 -11.25 13.62 -35.17
N VAL A 127 -12.31 13.59 -34.36
CA VAL A 127 -12.85 14.79 -33.68
C VAL A 127 -11.86 15.34 -32.65
N ILE A 128 -11.14 14.50 -31.89
CA ILE A 128 -10.08 14.94 -30.97
C ILE A 128 -8.89 15.55 -31.73
N ALA A 129 -8.46 14.94 -32.84
CA ALA A 129 -7.37 15.48 -33.66
C ALA A 129 -7.74 16.83 -34.31
N HIS A 130 -9.01 17.03 -34.66
CA HIS A 130 -9.48 18.25 -35.32
C HIS A 130 -9.75 19.38 -34.32
N LYS A 131 -8.72 20.13 -33.91
CA LYS A 131 -8.81 21.22 -32.92
C LYS A 131 -9.96 22.22 -33.15
N HIS A 132 -10.28 22.55 -34.41
CA HIS A 132 -11.41 23.45 -34.69
C HIS A 132 -12.78 22.83 -34.35
N ALA A 133 -12.94 21.50 -34.41
CA ALA A 133 -14.16 20.81 -33.98
C ALA A 133 -14.41 21.01 -32.48
N ILE A 134 -13.39 20.79 -31.63
CA ILE A 134 -13.52 20.94 -30.17
C ILE A 134 -13.85 22.40 -29.82
N ASN A 135 -13.19 23.38 -30.45
CA ASN A 135 -13.52 24.79 -30.26
C ASN A 135 -14.97 25.10 -30.68
N CYS A 136 -15.45 24.55 -31.80
CA CYS A 136 -16.85 24.70 -32.21
C CYS A 136 -17.84 23.97 -31.28
N ILE A 137 -17.48 22.83 -30.69
CA ILE A 137 -18.30 22.17 -29.66
C ILE A 137 -18.40 23.10 -28.44
N ALA A 138 -17.28 23.59 -27.90
CA ALA A 138 -17.27 24.53 -26.77
C ALA A 138 -18.07 25.82 -27.06
N LEU A 139 -17.89 26.43 -28.23
CA LEU A 139 -18.64 27.64 -28.63
C LEU A 139 -20.16 27.42 -28.71
N SER A 140 -20.63 26.17 -28.83
CA SER A 140 -22.06 25.83 -28.80
C SER A 140 -22.71 25.95 -27.42
N LEU A 141 -21.95 26.15 -26.33
CA LEU A 141 -22.50 26.54 -25.02
C LEU A 141 -23.32 27.84 -25.08
N ASN A 142 -23.02 28.73 -26.05
CA ASN A 142 -23.80 29.95 -26.34
C ASN A 142 -25.22 29.66 -26.89
N HIS A 143 -25.61 28.40 -27.09
CA HIS A 143 -26.95 28.03 -27.53
C HIS A 143 -28.00 28.24 -26.43
N ARG A 144 -29.20 28.70 -26.81
CA ARG A 144 -30.24 29.01 -25.82
C ARG A 144 -30.73 27.77 -25.08
N SER A 145 -31.06 26.69 -25.78
CA SER A 145 -31.60 25.49 -25.14
C SER A 145 -30.60 24.83 -24.18
N LEU A 146 -31.00 24.67 -22.92
CA LEU A 146 -30.22 24.00 -21.87
C LEU A 146 -29.93 22.54 -22.21
N ARG A 147 -30.83 21.86 -22.95
CA ARG A 147 -30.59 20.51 -23.50
C ARG A 147 -29.38 20.46 -24.44
N THR A 148 -29.19 21.49 -25.27
CA THR A 148 -28.01 21.57 -26.15
C THR A 148 -26.75 21.86 -25.34
N LYS A 149 -26.82 22.73 -24.31
CA LYS A 149 -25.68 22.98 -23.41
C LYS A 149 -25.25 21.71 -22.67
N ALA A 150 -26.21 20.95 -22.13
CA ALA A 150 -25.95 19.68 -21.45
C ALA A 150 -25.25 18.67 -22.38
N LEU A 151 -25.76 18.50 -23.61
CA LEU A 151 -25.14 17.63 -24.61
C LEU A 151 -23.72 18.09 -25.00
N VAL A 152 -23.47 19.41 -25.09
CA VAL A 152 -22.11 19.93 -25.33
C VAL A 152 -21.17 19.56 -24.17
N LEU A 153 -21.63 19.68 -22.92
CA LEU A 153 -20.86 19.31 -21.73
C LEU A 153 -20.57 17.80 -21.67
N GLU A 154 -21.54 16.95 -22.03
CA GLU A 154 -21.32 15.50 -22.17
C GLU A 154 -20.19 15.17 -23.16
N LEU A 155 -20.17 15.83 -24.33
CA LEU A 155 -19.13 15.60 -25.34
C LEU A 155 -17.75 16.08 -24.87
N LEU A 156 -17.68 17.26 -24.25
CA LEU A 156 -16.42 17.82 -23.74
C LEU A 156 -15.89 17.00 -22.56
N ALA A 157 -16.77 16.50 -21.68
CA ALA A 157 -16.41 15.56 -20.62
C ALA A 157 -15.85 14.24 -21.18
N ALA A 158 -16.47 13.67 -22.21
CA ALA A 158 -16.00 12.44 -22.84
C ALA A 158 -14.61 12.59 -23.49
N VAL A 159 -14.29 13.76 -24.04
CA VAL A 159 -12.93 14.08 -24.53
C VAL A 159 -11.95 14.30 -23.39
N CYS A 160 -12.36 14.98 -22.32
CA CYS A 160 -11.51 15.29 -21.16
C CYS A 160 -10.99 14.03 -20.44
N LEU A 161 -11.76 12.93 -20.47
CA LEU A 161 -11.41 11.65 -19.84
C LEU A 161 -10.34 10.83 -20.59
N VAL A 162 -9.91 11.26 -21.78
CA VAL A 162 -8.93 10.54 -22.61
C VAL A 162 -7.54 11.17 -22.47
N SER A 163 -6.49 10.36 -22.53
CA SER A 163 -5.10 10.81 -22.41
C SER A 163 -4.78 11.93 -23.43
N GLY A 164 -4.23 13.05 -22.94
CA GLY A 164 -4.01 14.29 -23.70
C GLY A 164 -5.26 15.14 -23.97
N GLY A 165 -6.47 14.60 -23.74
CA GLY A 165 -7.74 15.29 -23.96
C GLY A 165 -7.99 16.47 -23.01
N HIS A 166 -7.46 16.41 -21.78
CA HIS A 166 -7.58 17.48 -20.79
C HIS A 166 -7.02 18.82 -21.28
N GLU A 167 -5.78 18.82 -21.80
CA GLU A 167 -5.14 20.02 -22.38
C GLU A 167 -5.92 20.59 -23.58
N ILE A 168 -6.51 19.70 -24.40
CA ILE A 168 -7.32 20.08 -25.56
C ILE A 168 -8.60 20.79 -25.10
N ILE A 169 -9.26 20.30 -24.04
CA ILE A 169 -10.44 20.94 -23.44
C ILE A 169 -10.07 22.29 -22.82
N LEU A 170 -8.97 22.36 -22.05
CA LEU A 170 -8.52 23.63 -21.49
C LEU A 170 -8.22 24.66 -22.59
N SER A 171 -7.48 24.29 -23.63
CA SER A 171 -7.18 25.18 -24.76
C SER A 171 -8.43 25.60 -25.55
N ALA A 172 -9.47 24.77 -25.59
CA ALA A 172 -10.76 25.11 -26.19
C ALA A 172 -11.55 26.12 -25.33
N PHE A 173 -11.48 26.04 -24.00
CA PHE A 173 -12.06 27.05 -23.11
C PHE A 173 -11.26 28.34 -23.05
N ASP A 174 -9.94 28.30 -23.20
CA ASP A 174 -9.13 29.51 -23.39
C ASP A 174 -9.52 30.23 -24.70
N ASN A 175 -9.76 29.48 -25.78
CA ASN A 175 -10.30 30.06 -27.01
C ASN A 175 -11.76 30.53 -26.87
N PHE A 176 -12.59 29.84 -26.07
CA PHE A 176 -13.94 30.32 -25.74
C PHE A 176 -13.85 31.68 -25.02
N LYS A 177 -12.96 31.82 -24.04
CA LYS A 177 -12.68 33.07 -23.31
C LYS A 177 -12.29 34.21 -24.26
N GLU A 178 -11.36 33.98 -25.19
CA GLU A 178 -10.98 34.97 -26.22
C GLU A 178 -12.17 35.34 -27.12
N VAL A 179 -12.88 34.34 -27.65
CA VAL A 179 -13.92 34.53 -28.67
C VAL A 179 -15.21 35.08 -28.08
N CYS A 180 -15.50 34.83 -26.81
CA CYS A 180 -16.65 35.38 -26.07
C CYS A 180 -16.31 36.65 -25.27
N ASN A 181 -15.02 36.98 -25.10
CA ASN A 181 -14.50 38.09 -24.29
C ASN A 181 -14.87 37.94 -22.79
N GLU A 182 -14.57 36.78 -22.22
CA GLU A 182 -14.68 36.51 -20.78
C GLU A 182 -13.49 37.10 -19.98
N ARG A 183 -13.61 37.23 -18.65
CA ARG A 183 -12.51 37.65 -17.77
C ARG A 183 -11.72 36.44 -17.30
N HIS A 184 -12.44 35.44 -16.79
CA HIS A 184 -11.95 34.13 -16.41
C HIS A 184 -12.56 33.11 -17.38
N ARG A 185 -11.85 32.03 -17.65
CA ARG A 185 -12.43 30.94 -18.45
C ARG A 185 -13.51 30.27 -17.61
N PHE A 186 -14.57 29.76 -18.26
CA PHE A 186 -15.80 29.26 -17.61
C PHE A 186 -16.72 30.35 -17.00
N ASP A 187 -16.44 31.65 -17.11
CA ASP A 187 -17.33 32.74 -16.60
C ASP A 187 -18.80 32.54 -17.04
N THR A 188 -19.03 32.34 -18.34
CA THR A 188 -20.37 32.19 -18.94
C THR A 188 -21.02 30.86 -18.55
N LEU A 189 -20.22 29.80 -18.38
CA LEU A 189 -20.71 28.51 -17.89
C LEU A 189 -21.23 28.64 -16.46
N MET A 190 -20.49 29.36 -15.61
CA MET A 190 -20.89 29.65 -14.23
C MET A 190 -22.03 30.68 -14.14
N GLU A 191 -22.20 31.60 -15.10
CA GLU A 191 -23.42 32.41 -15.22
C GLU A 191 -24.64 31.52 -15.50
N TYR A 192 -24.56 30.61 -16.47
CA TYR A 192 -25.64 29.67 -16.79
C TYR A 192 -25.93 28.68 -15.66
N PHE A 193 -24.93 28.28 -14.87
CA PHE A 193 -25.11 27.40 -13.71
C PHE A 193 -25.78 28.14 -12.53
N ARG A 194 -25.51 29.44 -12.36
CA ARG A 194 -26.05 30.26 -11.25
C ARG A 194 -27.48 30.78 -11.47
N ASN A 195 -27.89 30.99 -12.73
CA ASN A 195 -29.21 31.52 -13.07
C ASN A 195 -30.32 30.46 -12.87
N TYR A 196 -30.75 30.27 -11.63
CA TYR A 196 -31.66 29.21 -11.21
C TYR A 196 -33.10 29.31 -11.77
N GLU A 197 -33.48 30.44 -12.37
CA GLU A 197 -34.87 30.76 -12.75
C GLU A 197 -35.46 29.82 -13.82
N GLU A 198 -34.64 29.07 -14.57
CA GLU A 198 -35.10 28.02 -15.51
C GLU A 198 -34.96 26.57 -14.97
N PHE A 199 -34.54 26.39 -13.70
CA PHE A 199 -34.36 25.13 -12.92
C PHE A 199 -34.31 23.80 -13.72
N HIS A 200 -33.29 23.63 -14.56
CA HIS A 200 -33.16 22.46 -15.43
C HIS A 200 -32.14 21.45 -14.88
N ILE A 201 -32.58 20.56 -13.99
CA ILE A 201 -31.74 19.60 -13.24
C ILE A 201 -30.68 18.91 -14.14
N ASP A 202 -31.06 18.36 -15.31
CA ASP A 202 -30.10 17.65 -16.16
C ASP A 202 -28.95 18.53 -16.69
N PHE A 203 -29.16 19.83 -16.86
CA PHE A 203 -28.09 20.76 -17.24
C PHE A 203 -27.18 21.06 -16.05
N MET A 204 -27.75 21.24 -14.85
CA MET A 204 -26.96 21.42 -13.63
C MET A 204 -26.10 20.17 -13.32
N VAL A 205 -26.67 18.97 -13.49
CA VAL A 205 -25.96 17.70 -13.33
C VAL A 205 -24.84 17.56 -14.38
N ALA A 206 -25.11 17.84 -15.67
CA ALA A 206 -24.09 17.80 -16.72
C ALA A 206 -22.98 18.84 -16.52
N CYS A 207 -23.31 20.03 -16.02
CA CYS A 207 -22.35 21.08 -15.68
C CYS A 207 -21.46 20.66 -14.51
N MET A 208 -22.06 20.16 -13.43
CA MET A 208 -21.32 19.71 -12.25
C MET A 208 -20.44 18.50 -12.56
N GLN A 209 -20.96 17.52 -13.32
CA GLN A 209 -20.19 16.37 -13.79
C GLN A 209 -19.01 16.78 -14.70
N PHE A 210 -19.19 17.79 -15.57
CA PHE A 210 -18.12 18.32 -16.40
C PHE A 210 -17.02 18.98 -15.55
N VAL A 211 -17.38 19.82 -14.57
CA VAL A 211 -16.38 20.45 -13.68
C VAL A 211 -15.67 19.39 -12.84
N ASN A 212 -16.38 18.41 -12.28
CA ASN A 212 -15.80 17.30 -11.54
C ASN A 212 -14.74 16.55 -12.36
N ILE A 213 -15.01 16.31 -13.65
CA ILE A 213 -14.05 15.68 -14.55
C ILE A 213 -12.86 16.62 -14.80
N VAL A 214 -13.07 17.87 -15.22
CA VAL A 214 -11.99 18.83 -15.52
C VAL A 214 -11.08 19.09 -14.32
N VAL A 215 -11.61 19.10 -13.10
CA VAL A 215 -10.85 19.40 -11.89
C VAL A 215 -10.18 18.15 -11.31
N HIS A 216 -10.86 16.99 -11.30
CA HIS A 216 -10.36 15.80 -10.59
C HIS A 216 -9.68 14.75 -11.50
N SER A 217 -9.79 14.84 -12.83
CA SER A 217 -9.08 13.93 -13.78
C SER A 217 -7.61 14.31 -14.00
N VAL A 218 -6.97 14.99 -13.05
CA VAL A 218 -5.63 15.56 -13.16
C VAL A 218 -4.70 14.90 -12.16
N ASP A 219 -3.66 14.22 -12.65
CA ASP A 219 -2.67 13.52 -11.82
C ASP A 219 -1.80 14.47 -10.98
N ASN A 220 -1.54 15.68 -11.49
CA ASN A 220 -0.72 16.68 -10.82
C ASN A 220 -1.54 17.47 -9.78
N MET A 221 -1.32 17.16 -8.49
CA MET A 221 -2.02 17.80 -7.37
C MET A 221 -1.88 19.33 -7.36
N ASN A 222 -0.72 19.90 -7.70
CA ASN A 222 -0.52 21.35 -7.74
C ASN A 222 -1.38 22.00 -8.85
N PHE A 223 -1.53 21.32 -9.99
CA PHE A 223 -2.39 21.80 -11.07
C PHE A 223 -3.88 21.62 -10.71
N ARG A 224 -4.26 20.54 -10.01
CA ARG A 224 -5.61 20.38 -9.45
C ARG A 224 -5.97 21.48 -8.44
N VAL A 225 -5.05 21.86 -7.54
CA VAL A 225 -5.24 23.02 -6.63
C VAL A 225 -5.41 24.32 -7.42
N HIS A 226 -4.62 24.54 -8.48
CA HIS A 226 -4.76 25.71 -9.34
C HIS A 226 -6.14 25.77 -10.03
N LEU A 227 -6.62 24.65 -10.58
CA LEU A 227 -7.95 24.55 -11.21
C LEU A 227 -9.08 24.76 -10.19
N GLN A 228 -8.96 24.20 -8.99
CA GLN A 228 -9.91 24.46 -7.89
C GLN A 228 -9.97 25.96 -7.58
N HIS A 229 -8.82 26.62 -7.47
CA HIS A 229 -8.73 28.06 -7.23
C HIS A 229 -9.30 28.92 -8.37
N GLU A 230 -9.21 28.50 -9.65
CA GLU A 230 -9.90 29.18 -10.76
C GLU A 230 -11.43 29.17 -10.56
N PHE A 231 -12.02 28.04 -10.17
CA PHE A 231 -13.45 27.95 -9.88
C PHE A 231 -13.86 28.72 -8.62
N THR A 232 -13.02 28.73 -7.57
CA THR A 232 -13.18 29.59 -6.39
C THR A 232 -13.25 31.07 -6.80
N GLN A 233 -12.33 31.56 -7.65
CA GLN A 233 -12.31 32.97 -8.10
C GLN A 233 -13.58 33.39 -8.85
N ILE A 234 -14.25 32.47 -9.54
CA ILE A 234 -15.50 32.75 -10.27
C ILE A 234 -16.71 32.72 -9.32
N GLY A 235 -16.54 32.30 -8.06
CA GLY A 235 -17.58 32.19 -7.04
C GLY A 235 -18.38 30.88 -7.14
N MET A 236 -17.70 29.77 -7.45
CA MET A 236 -18.31 28.44 -7.46
C MET A 236 -18.67 27.96 -6.05
N ASP A 237 -17.74 28.04 -5.11
CA ASP A 237 -17.87 27.40 -3.80
C ASP A 237 -18.98 28.05 -2.95
N ASP A 238 -19.08 29.39 -2.97
CA ASP A 238 -20.19 30.22 -2.44
C ASP A 238 -21.59 29.80 -2.95
N TYR A 239 -21.64 29.19 -4.13
CA TYR A 239 -22.87 28.74 -4.78
C TYR A 239 -23.14 27.27 -4.51
N LEU A 240 -22.10 26.41 -4.52
CA LEU A 240 -22.21 25.02 -4.07
C LEU A 240 -22.68 24.90 -2.63
N GLU A 241 -22.22 25.78 -1.73
CA GLU A 241 -22.70 25.82 -0.34
C GLU A 241 -24.23 26.01 -0.25
N ARG A 242 -24.81 26.84 -1.12
CA ARG A 242 -26.27 27.03 -1.19
C ARG A 242 -26.98 25.81 -1.77
N LEU A 243 -26.32 25.08 -2.67
CA LEU A 243 -26.82 23.86 -3.29
C LEU A 243 -26.62 22.58 -2.45
N LYS A 244 -25.87 22.62 -1.32
CA LYS A 244 -25.70 21.49 -0.39
C LYS A 244 -27.02 20.83 0.04
N ASN A 245 -28.11 21.61 0.11
CA ASN A 245 -29.45 21.17 0.51
C ASN A 245 -30.44 21.04 -0.66
N THR A 246 -29.99 20.75 -1.88
CA THR A 246 -30.89 20.64 -3.05
C THR A 246 -31.73 19.36 -3.01
N GLU A 247 -33.03 19.45 -3.29
CA GLU A 247 -33.99 18.33 -3.33
C GLU A 247 -33.74 17.26 -4.42
N SER A 248 -32.61 17.31 -5.13
CA SER A 248 -32.31 16.41 -6.26
C SER A 248 -31.07 15.58 -6.00
N ASP A 249 -31.28 14.30 -5.66
CA ASP A 249 -30.21 13.31 -5.39
C ASP A 249 -29.12 13.30 -6.48
N ARG A 250 -29.52 13.38 -7.75
CA ARG A 250 -28.61 13.38 -8.90
C ARG A 250 -27.66 14.58 -8.93
N LEU A 251 -28.10 15.74 -8.44
CA LEU A 251 -27.24 16.92 -8.33
C LEU A 251 -26.45 16.89 -7.01
N ALA A 252 -27.10 16.52 -5.90
CA ALA A 252 -26.45 16.39 -4.59
C ALA A 252 -25.22 15.47 -4.66
N VAL A 253 -25.31 14.30 -5.31
CA VAL A 253 -24.17 13.40 -5.52
C VAL A 253 -23.01 14.08 -6.26
N GLN A 254 -23.28 14.94 -7.25
CA GLN A 254 -22.22 15.65 -7.98
C GLN A 254 -21.64 16.82 -7.18
N VAL A 255 -22.44 17.49 -6.33
CA VAL A 255 -21.97 18.56 -5.43
C VAL A 255 -21.11 17.99 -4.31
N HIS A 256 -21.53 16.89 -3.68
CA HIS A 256 -20.72 16.15 -2.71
C HIS A 256 -19.43 15.62 -3.35
N ALA A 257 -19.49 15.00 -4.53
CA ALA A 257 -18.31 14.49 -5.22
C ALA A 257 -17.22 15.56 -5.49
N TYR A 258 -17.59 16.84 -5.62
CA TYR A 258 -16.64 17.95 -5.69
C TYR A 258 -16.07 18.32 -4.32
N LEU A 259 -16.95 18.58 -3.35
CA LEU A 259 -16.59 19.02 -2.00
C LEU A 259 -15.72 17.99 -1.27
N ASP A 260 -16.08 16.72 -1.35
CA ASP A 260 -15.35 15.59 -0.76
C ASP A 260 -13.99 15.34 -1.48
N ASN A 261 -13.75 15.99 -2.63
CA ASN A 261 -12.50 15.95 -3.41
C ASN A 261 -11.79 17.31 -3.51
N MET A 262 -12.21 18.33 -2.75
CA MET A 262 -11.44 19.56 -2.61
C MET A 262 -10.15 19.28 -1.83
N ILE A 263 -9.05 19.87 -2.29
CA ILE A 263 -7.75 19.74 -1.60
C ILE A 263 -7.66 20.87 -0.57
N ASP A 264 -7.76 20.52 0.71
CA ASP A 264 -7.49 21.49 1.78
C ASP A 264 -5.97 21.72 1.88
N VAL A 265 -5.53 22.82 1.30
CA VAL A 265 -4.12 23.23 1.28
C VAL A 265 -3.65 23.66 2.68
N ALA A 266 -4.54 24.12 3.56
CA ALA A 266 -4.17 24.48 4.94
C ALA A 266 -3.92 23.21 5.76
N GLN A 267 -4.81 22.21 5.67
CA GLN A 267 -4.60 20.93 6.33
C GLN A 267 -3.33 20.23 5.80
N LEU A 268 -3.08 20.22 4.49
CA LEU A 268 -1.86 19.63 3.93
C LEU A 268 -0.56 20.34 4.34
N LEU A 269 -0.63 21.62 4.72
CA LEU A 269 0.52 22.33 5.29
C LEU A 269 0.72 21.93 6.77
N GLU A 270 -0.34 21.83 7.56
CA GLU A 270 -0.30 21.35 8.96
C GLU A 270 0.18 19.88 9.04
N ASP A 271 -0.31 19.00 8.16
CA ASP A 271 0.15 17.62 7.99
C ASP A 271 1.63 17.55 7.52
N SER A 272 2.14 18.58 6.85
CA SER A 272 3.55 18.65 6.44
C SER A 272 4.46 19.19 7.55
N GLU A 273 4.00 20.16 8.35
CA GLU A 273 4.73 20.77 9.46
C GLU A 273 4.85 19.76 10.62
N THR A 274 3.74 19.12 11.02
CA THR A 274 3.74 18.04 12.01
C THR A 274 4.59 16.84 11.58
N LYS A 275 4.72 16.58 10.27
CA LYS A 275 5.64 15.58 9.72
C LYS A 275 7.10 16.00 9.82
N THR A 276 7.45 17.28 9.64
CA THR A 276 8.82 17.74 9.86
C THR A 276 9.22 17.65 11.33
N ASP A 277 8.35 18.06 12.26
CA ASP A 277 8.57 17.91 13.71
C ASP A 277 8.81 16.44 14.10
N ALA A 278 8.01 15.52 13.54
CA ALA A 278 8.18 14.09 13.76
C ALA A 278 9.49 13.53 13.21
N LEU A 279 10.00 14.07 12.09
CA LEU A 279 11.29 13.68 11.51
C LEU A 279 12.48 14.22 12.33
N GLU A 280 12.39 15.45 12.86
CA GLU A 280 13.39 15.98 13.79
C GLU A 280 13.44 15.14 15.08
N LYS A 281 12.28 14.77 15.65
CA LYS A 281 12.23 13.88 16.83
C LYS A 281 12.75 12.46 16.54
N VAL A 282 12.65 11.97 15.31
CA VAL A 282 13.32 10.70 14.92
C VAL A 282 14.83 10.87 14.86
N ALA A 283 15.35 11.95 14.27
CA ALA A 283 16.79 12.21 14.20
C ALA A 283 17.42 12.37 15.60
N GLU A 284 16.75 13.06 16.53
CA GLU A 284 17.18 13.13 17.94
C GLU A 284 17.27 11.74 18.60
N LEU A 285 16.32 10.85 18.31
CA LEU A 285 16.32 9.48 18.86
C LEU A 285 17.38 8.58 18.19
N GLU A 286 17.72 8.81 16.93
CA GLU A 286 18.84 8.14 16.26
C GLU A 286 20.19 8.58 16.82
N GLU A 287 20.37 9.86 17.17
CA GLU A 287 21.56 10.36 17.86
C GLU A 287 21.66 9.82 19.30
N GLU A 288 20.58 9.82 20.07
CA GLU A 288 20.51 9.18 21.40
C GLU A 288 20.87 7.68 21.33
N LEU A 289 20.34 6.95 20.33
CA LEU A 289 20.65 5.53 20.11
C LEU A 289 22.12 5.32 19.73
N SER A 290 22.70 6.17 18.89
CA SER A 290 24.12 6.09 18.51
C SER A 290 25.03 6.26 19.72
N HIS A 291 24.78 7.28 20.54
CA HIS A 291 25.55 7.53 21.78
C HIS A 291 25.35 6.41 22.82
N MET A 292 24.15 5.84 22.93
CA MET A 292 23.91 4.67 23.78
C MET A 292 24.57 3.38 23.26
N HIS A 293 24.77 3.24 21.94
CA HIS A 293 25.49 2.11 21.34
C HIS A 293 27.00 2.22 21.54
N GLU A 294 27.58 3.42 21.37
CA GLU A 294 29.00 3.70 21.66
C GLU A 294 29.32 3.39 23.13
N ARG A 295 28.49 3.88 24.07
CA ARG A 295 28.62 3.57 25.50
C ARG A 295 28.38 2.10 25.87
N LEU A 296 27.61 1.36 25.07
CA LEU A 296 27.48 -0.09 25.25
C LEU A 296 28.78 -0.79 24.83
N GLN A 297 29.37 -0.39 23.70
CA GLN A 297 30.64 -0.93 23.22
C GLN A 297 31.79 -0.66 24.20
N GLU A 298 31.89 0.57 24.76
CA GLU A 298 32.88 0.88 25.82
C GLU A 298 32.79 -0.11 27.01
N VAL A 299 31.57 -0.42 27.45
CA VAL A 299 31.32 -1.34 28.58
C VAL A 299 31.58 -2.81 28.20
N GLU A 300 31.28 -3.22 26.96
CA GLU A 300 31.61 -4.54 26.45
C GLU A 300 33.14 -4.73 26.33
N GLU A 301 33.87 -3.71 25.88
CA GLU A 301 35.34 -3.72 25.82
C GLU A 301 35.99 -3.75 27.22
N GLU A 302 35.50 -2.97 28.20
CA GLU A 302 35.98 -3.04 29.59
C GLU A 302 35.70 -4.43 30.20
N ALA A 303 34.50 -4.98 29.98
CA ALA A 303 34.12 -6.30 30.48
C ALA A 303 34.96 -7.43 29.84
N MET A 304 35.26 -7.32 28.55
CA MET A 304 36.11 -8.29 27.84
C MET A 304 37.56 -8.24 28.34
N ALA A 305 38.14 -7.04 28.48
CA ALA A 305 39.49 -6.87 29.04
C ALA A 305 39.60 -7.46 30.46
N LYS A 306 38.57 -7.23 31.29
CA LYS A 306 38.48 -7.76 32.65
C LYS A 306 38.31 -9.28 32.70
N THR A 307 37.65 -9.86 31.70
CA THR A 307 37.53 -11.32 31.56
C THR A 307 38.89 -11.94 31.24
N VAL A 308 39.64 -11.38 30.29
CA VAL A 308 40.99 -11.86 29.92
C VAL A 308 41.97 -11.79 31.10
N GLU A 309 41.93 -10.71 31.90
CA GLU A 309 42.77 -10.60 33.10
C GLU A 309 42.40 -11.65 34.17
N LEU A 310 41.11 -11.94 34.37
CA LEU A 310 40.66 -13.01 35.28
C LEU A 310 41.01 -14.41 34.77
N GLU A 311 40.94 -14.67 33.45
CA GLU A 311 41.39 -15.92 32.85
C GLU A 311 42.91 -16.13 33.02
N LYS A 312 43.70 -15.07 32.87
CA LYS A 312 45.14 -15.08 33.12
C LYS A 312 45.47 -15.41 34.58
N GLN A 313 44.84 -14.72 35.54
CA GLN A 313 45.01 -14.99 36.97
C GLN A 313 44.57 -16.42 37.35
N LEU A 314 43.50 -16.93 36.71
CA LEU A 314 43.05 -18.31 36.87
C LEU A 314 44.07 -19.31 36.30
N SER A 315 44.75 -18.99 35.19
CA SER A 315 45.80 -19.84 34.62
C SER A 315 47.01 -19.92 35.56
N GLU A 316 47.52 -18.77 36.01
CA GLU A 316 48.65 -18.67 36.95
C GLU A 316 48.36 -19.47 38.24
N ALA A 317 47.18 -19.28 38.85
CA ALA A 317 46.78 -20.03 40.04
C ALA A 317 46.58 -21.55 39.81
N ASN A 318 46.33 -21.99 38.56
CA ASN A 318 46.26 -23.42 38.22
C ASN A 318 47.65 -24.04 37.98
N GLU A 319 48.64 -23.25 37.57
CA GLU A 319 50.05 -23.68 37.46
C GLU A 319 50.67 -23.84 38.85
N ASP A 320 50.54 -22.83 39.72
CA ASP A 320 50.92 -22.89 41.15
C ASP A 320 50.35 -24.15 41.83
N LEU A 321 49.06 -24.41 41.60
CA LEU A 321 48.33 -25.53 42.21
C LEU A 321 48.74 -26.89 41.61
N GLN A 322 49.29 -26.93 40.39
CA GLN A 322 49.94 -28.12 39.85
C GLN A 322 51.35 -28.34 40.43
N GLU A 323 52.14 -27.28 40.59
CA GLU A 323 53.47 -27.37 41.23
C GLU A 323 53.35 -27.89 42.68
N ILE A 324 52.44 -27.30 43.47
CA ILE A 324 52.16 -27.74 44.85
C ILE A 324 51.70 -29.21 44.89
N ARG A 325 50.91 -29.66 43.90
CA ARG A 325 50.48 -31.07 43.81
C ARG A 325 51.63 -32.02 43.49
N GLU A 326 52.52 -31.68 42.57
CA GLU A 326 53.67 -32.55 42.26
C GLU A 326 54.70 -32.55 43.38
N LEU A 327 54.95 -31.41 44.04
CA LEU A 327 55.76 -31.34 45.26
C LEU A 327 55.17 -32.22 46.37
N ALA A 328 53.85 -32.18 46.58
CA ALA A 328 53.17 -33.07 47.53
C ALA A 328 53.28 -34.55 47.11
N ARG A 329 53.21 -34.87 45.80
CA ARG A 329 53.37 -36.24 45.28
C ARG A 329 54.80 -36.76 45.44
N ILE A 330 55.81 -35.91 45.27
CA ILE A 330 57.22 -36.22 45.54
C ILE A 330 57.42 -36.47 47.04
N GLN A 331 56.93 -35.58 47.91
CA GLN A 331 56.98 -35.78 49.37
C GLN A 331 56.22 -37.03 49.81
N GLU A 332 55.08 -37.36 49.21
CA GLU A 332 54.39 -38.63 49.46
C GLU A 332 55.22 -39.83 49.00
N HIS A 333 55.93 -39.74 47.87
CA HIS A 333 56.81 -40.82 47.40
C HIS A 333 58.04 -41.00 48.31
N GLU A 334 58.66 -39.91 48.76
CA GLU A 334 59.73 -39.93 49.76
C GLU A 334 59.24 -40.49 51.09
N MET A 335 58.10 -40.01 51.59
CA MET A 335 57.49 -40.53 52.83
C MET A 335 57.10 -42.00 52.72
N ASN A 336 56.63 -42.47 51.56
CA ASN A 336 56.35 -43.88 51.33
C ASN A 336 57.64 -44.72 51.20
N THR A 337 58.72 -44.16 50.66
CA THR A 337 60.03 -44.82 50.61
C THR A 337 60.68 -44.88 51.99
N LEU A 338 60.62 -43.80 52.77
CA LEU A 338 61.01 -43.78 54.18
C LEU A 338 60.14 -44.74 55.01
N ARG A 339 58.82 -44.81 54.77
CA ARG A 339 57.93 -45.82 55.37
C ARG A 339 58.28 -47.25 54.95
N LYS A 340 58.83 -47.49 53.76
CA LYS A 340 59.37 -48.81 53.38
C LYS A 340 60.66 -49.12 54.14
N VAL A 341 61.64 -48.22 54.16
CA VAL A 341 62.89 -48.41 54.93
C VAL A 341 62.62 -48.55 56.43
N VAL A 342 61.65 -47.82 56.97
CA VAL A 342 61.15 -47.99 58.33
C VAL A 342 60.41 -49.31 58.49
N ASN A 343 59.56 -49.75 57.55
CA ASN A 343 58.93 -51.08 57.60
C ASN A 343 59.93 -52.23 57.42
N GLU A 344 61.05 -52.04 56.72
CA GLU A 344 62.11 -53.04 56.54
C GLU A 344 62.95 -53.17 57.82
N LYS A 345 63.36 -52.04 58.42
CA LYS A 345 63.94 -52.02 59.77
C LYS A 345 62.98 -52.52 60.83
N ASP A 346 61.70 -52.16 60.73
CA ASP A 346 60.66 -52.69 61.58
C ASP A 346 60.33 -54.13 61.25
N GLU A 347 60.63 -54.70 60.08
CA GLU A 347 60.49 -56.15 59.84
C GLU A 347 61.67 -56.90 60.45
N GLU A 348 62.87 -56.34 60.38
CA GLU A 348 64.04 -56.82 61.13
C GLU A 348 63.81 -56.72 62.65
N SER A 349 63.11 -55.66 63.11
CA SER A 349 62.71 -55.48 64.52
C SER A 349 61.45 -56.26 64.90
N ARG A 350 60.47 -56.47 64.00
CA ARG A 350 59.28 -57.31 64.22
C ARG A 350 59.64 -58.79 64.15
N LYS A 351 60.70 -59.20 63.44
CA LYS A 351 61.32 -60.53 63.62
C LYS A 351 61.92 -60.73 65.03
N ARG A 352 62.16 -59.64 65.78
CA ARG A 352 62.41 -59.66 67.24
C ARG A 352 61.14 -59.49 68.09
N GLN A 353 60.16 -58.69 67.64
CA GLN A 353 58.94 -58.33 68.39
C GLN A 353 57.78 -59.34 68.24
N SER A 354 57.79 -60.20 67.22
CA SER A 354 56.74 -61.19 66.87
C SER A 354 56.56 -62.32 67.90
N LEU A 355 57.17 -62.19 69.08
CA LEU A 355 56.99 -63.09 70.22
C LEU A 355 55.92 -62.59 71.21
N LEU A 356 55.36 -61.37 71.03
CA LEU A 356 54.63 -60.67 72.11
C LEU A 356 53.18 -60.25 71.85
N ASP A 357 52.82 -59.81 70.63
CA ASP A 357 51.44 -59.32 70.34
C ASP A 357 50.62 -60.30 69.49
N ALA A 358 50.52 -61.54 69.96
CA ALA A 358 49.48 -62.48 69.54
C ALA A 358 48.15 -62.18 70.27
N LYS A 359 47.63 -60.96 70.13
CA LYS A 359 46.32 -60.56 70.65
C LYS A 359 45.76 -59.36 69.88
N LEU A 360 44.45 -59.39 69.67
CA LEU A 360 43.62 -58.42 68.94
C LEU A 360 43.89 -58.40 67.42
N GLN A 361 42.94 -58.66 66.50
CA GLN A 361 41.47 -58.83 66.58
C GLN A 361 40.74 -57.67 67.29
N GLU A 362 39.78 -56.99 66.69
CA GLU A 362 38.80 -57.49 65.73
C GLU A 362 38.12 -56.29 65.03
N LEU A 363 37.26 -56.59 64.05
CA LEU A 363 36.30 -55.68 63.41
C LEU A 363 36.94 -54.53 62.57
N GLU A 364 37.10 -54.65 61.24
CA GLU A 364 36.11 -54.95 60.17
C GLU A 364 35.23 -53.71 59.88
N LEU A 365 35.43 -53.02 58.74
CA LEU A 365 34.72 -53.23 57.45
C LEU A 365 33.21 -52.91 57.59
N ILE A 366 32.66 -51.88 56.92
CA ILE A 366 32.00 -51.90 55.58
C ILE A 366 31.46 -50.46 55.39
N LYS A 367 31.71 -49.66 54.34
CA LYS A 367 31.53 -49.80 52.87
C LYS A 367 30.05 -49.62 52.41
N GLN A 368 29.80 -48.62 51.53
CA GLN A 368 28.57 -48.45 50.69
C GLN A 368 27.24 -48.10 51.43
N ASN A 369 26.21 -47.46 50.84
CA ASN A 369 26.01 -46.76 49.54
C ASN A 369 24.71 -45.90 49.53
N LEU A 370 24.59 -44.93 48.60
CA LEU A 370 23.33 -44.34 48.04
C LEU A 370 22.41 -43.61 49.09
N GLU A 371 21.35 -42.83 48.82
CA GLU A 371 20.68 -42.16 47.66
C GLU A 371 19.79 -41.00 48.23
N ALA A 372 19.05 -40.11 47.55
CA ALA A 372 18.71 -39.78 46.14
C ALA A 372 18.29 -38.28 46.04
N MET A 373 17.85 -37.80 44.85
CA MET A 373 17.20 -36.47 44.69
C MET A 373 15.69 -36.50 44.97
N THR A 374 15.12 -35.39 45.47
CA THR A 374 13.72 -35.29 45.97
C THR A 374 12.75 -34.57 45.00
N ILE A 375 11.44 -34.74 45.25
CA ILE A 375 10.34 -34.18 44.46
C ILE A 375 9.62 -33.09 45.30
N LYS A 376 9.39 -31.90 44.72
CA LYS A 376 8.70 -30.78 45.41
C LYS A 376 7.24 -31.09 45.77
N LYS A 377 6.76 -30.49 46.87
CA LYS A 377 5.47 -30.81 47.51
C LYS A 377 4.35 -29.86 47.07
N LYS A 378 3.13 -30.37 46.90
CA LYS A 378 1.96 -29.55 46.55
C LYS A 378 1.28 -28.96 47.79
N VAL A 379 1.14 -27.63 47.83
CA VAL A 379 0.39 -26.89 48.87
C VAL A 379 -1.13 -26.97 48.62
N GLN A 380 -1.93 -26.82 49.68
CA GLN A 380 -3.39 -26.66 49.63
C GLN A 380 -3.78 -25.36 50.34
N SER A 381 -4.58 -24.52 49.68
CA SER A 381 -5.13 -23.29 50.24
C SER A 381 -6.40 -23.56 51.05
N LYS A 382 -6.74 -22.66 51.97
CA LYS A 382 -7.95 -22.72 52.81
C LYS A 382 -9.19 -22.15 52.10
N TYR A 383 -9.00 -21.18 51.20
CA TYR A 383 -10.04 -20.55 50.38
C TYR A 383 -9.78 -20.74 48.87
N ARG A 384 -10.79 -20.45 48.04
CA ARG A 384 -10.63 -20.35 46.58
C ARG A 384 -10.10 -18.97 46.20
N LEU A 385 -8.94 -18.95 45.57
CA LEU A 385 -8.26 -17.75 45.06
C LEU A 385 -8.46 -17.61 43.54
N PRO A 386 -8.27 -16.40 42.97
CA PRO A 386 -8.10 -16.20 41.53
C PRO A 386 -6.98 -17.08 40.95
N LEU A 387 -7.16 -17.52 39.70
CA LEU A 387 -6.12 -18.26 38.98
C LEU A 387 -5.09 -17.28 38.39
N LEU A 388 -3.84 -17.39 38.83
CA LEU A 388 -2.71 -16.70 38.17
C LEU A 388 -2.45 -17.35 36.81
N ASN A 389 -2.70 -16.61 35.73
CA ASN A 389 -2.74 -17.15 34.37
C ASN A 389 -1.34 -17.24 33.71
N TRP A 390 -0.36 -17.75 34.46
CA TRP A 390 1.04 -17.90 34.04
C TRP A 390 1.29 -19.15 33.17
N THR A 391 2.38 -19.12 32.38
CA THR A 391 2.82 -20.27 31.56
C THR A 391 3.98 -20.98 32.24
N PRO A 392 3.78 -22.18 32.82
CA PRO A 392 4.83 -22.85 33.59
C PRO A 392 5.89 -23.51 32.70
N LEU A 393 7.17 -23.36 33.08
CA LEU A 393 8.29 -24.09 32.48
C LEU A 393 8.21 -25.58 32.83
N LYS A 394 8.58 -26.46 31.88
CA LYS A 394 8.72 -27.90 32.17
C LYS A 394 10.00 -28.14 32.99
N PRO A 395 10.05 -29.14 33.90
CA PRO A 395 11.23 -29.37 34.76
C PRO A 395 12.56 -29.51 34.01
N GLN A 396 12.52 -30.03 32.78
CA GLN A 396 13.69 -30.17 31.90
C GLN A 396 14.26 -28.83 31.40
N GLN A 397 13.47 -27.77 31.40
CA GLN A 397 13.82 -26.41 30.94
C GLN A 397 14.33 -25.51 32.07
N VAL A 398 14.29 -25.96 33.33
CA VAL A 398 14.64 -25.17 34.52
C VAL A 398 16.14 -25.22 34.83
N LYS A 399 16.82 -26.32 34.48
CA LYS A 399 18.24 -26.54 34.80
C LYS A 399 19.14 -25.55 34.05
N GLY A 400 19.92 -24.76 34.80
CA GLY A 400 20.79 -23.72 34.22
C GLY A 400 20.07 -22.41 33.91
N THR A 401 18.88 -22.20 34.48
CA THR A 401 18.18 -20.92 34.50
C THR A 401 18.14 -20.41 35.94
N ILE A 402 17.88 -19.11 36.16
CA ILE A 402 17.70 -18.55 37.52
C ILE A 402 16.75 -19.37 38.41
N PHE A 403 15.76 -20.06 37.80
CA PHE A 403 14.79 -20.89 38.51
C PHE A 403 15.35 -22.23 39.06
N SER A 404 16.61 -22.62 38.79
CA SER A 404 17.25 -23.72 39.52
C SER A 404 17.72 -23.32 40.93
N ASP A 405 17.92 -22.03 41.15
CA ASP A 405 18.64 -21.51 42.32
C ASP A 405 17.68 -20.80 43.30
N LEU A 406 16.39 -20.68 42.92
CA LEU A 406 15.32 -20.10 43.72
C LEU A 406 14.65 -21.14 44.63
N ASP A 407 14.58 -20.81 45.92
CA ASP A 407 13.98 -21.63 46.98
C ASP A 407 12.68 -21.00 47.48
N ASP A 408 11.56 -21.49 46.94
CA ASP A 408 10.20 -21.10 47.30
C ASP A 408 9.75 -21.66 48.65
N GLU A 409 10.29 -22.79 49.12
CA GLU A 409 9.94 -23.36 50.43
C GLU A 409 10.47 -22.49 51.58
N LYS A 410 11.63 -21.83 51.42
CA LYS A 410 12.09 -20.77 52.34
C LYS A 410 11.10 -19.59 52.38
N LEU A 411 10.68 -19.07 51.23
CA LEU A 411 9.76 -17.93 51.16
C LEU A 411 8.37 -18.29 51.74
N MET A 412 7.94 -19.54 51.60
CA MET A 412 6.67 -20.06 52.14
C MET A 412 6.58 -20.03 53.68
N THR A 413 7.69 -19.81 54.39
CA THR A 413 7.72 -19.67 55.86
C THR A 413 7.95 -18.24 56.34
N VAL A 414 8.18 -17.29 55.42
CA VAL A 414 8.44 -15.86 55.72
C VAL A 414 7.26 -14.96 55.34
N ILE A 415 6.49 -15.33 54.32
CA ILE A 415 5.33 -14.57 53.84
C ILE A 415 4.05 -15.05 54.55
N ASP A 416 3.25 -14.14 55.09
CA ASP A 416 1.95 -14.48 55.69
C ASP A 416 0.88 -14.69 54.59
N PHE A 417 0.69 -15.96 54.22
CA PHE A 417 -0.35 -16.35 53.27
C PHE A 417 -1.77 -16.34 53.87
N HIS A 418 -1.96 -16.20 55.19
CA HIS A 418 -3.31 -16.13 55.78
C HIS A 418 -3.96 -14.77 55.52
N GLU A 419 -3.22 -13.67 55.68
CA GLU A 419 -3.70 -12.32 55.28
C GLU A 419 -3.99 -12.26 53.78
N PHE A 420 -3.08 -12.79 52.95
CA PHE A 420 -3.28 -12.89 51.50
C PHE A 420 -4.51 -13.72 51.12
N GLU A 421 -4.73 -14.87 51.77
CA GLU A 421 -5.90 -15.71 51.53
C GLU A 421 -7.22 -15.05 51.97
N GLU A 422 -7.25 -14.20 53.01
CA GLU A 422 -8.44 -13.42 53.35
C GLU A 422 -8.72 -12.28 52.37
N LEU A 423 -7.68 -11.57 51.90
CA LEU A 423 -7.80 -10.46 50.96
C LEU A 423 -8.23 -10.91 49.56
N PHE A 424 -7.74 -12.07 49.09
CA PHE A 424 -7.97 -12.54 47.72
C PHE A 424 -8.99 -13.70 47.61
N ARG A 425 -9.77 -14.01 48.66
CA ARG A 425 -10.82 -15.04 48.56
C ARG A 425 -11.97 -14.65 47.62
N LEU A 426 -12.34 -15.56 46.74
CA LEU A 426 -13.57 -15.47 45.96
C LEU A 426 -14.76 -15.86 46.86
N GLY A 427 -15.68 -14.91 47.08
CA GLY A 427 -16.75 -15.02 48.08
C GLY A 427 -17.79 -16.13 47.83
N PRO A 428 -18.49 -16.61 48.87
CA PRO A 428 -19.52 -17.64 48.76
C PRO A 428 -20.80 -17.12 48.09
N ALA A 429 -21.53 -18.00 47.40
CA ALA A 429 -22.69 -17.62 46.58
C ALA A 429 -24.06 -17.90 47.23
N GLY A 430 -24.93 -16.88 47.25
CA GLY A 430 -26.37 -16.94 47.58
C GLY A 430 -26.72 -16.66 49.06
N PRO A 431 -28.02 -16.48 49.43
CA PRO A 431 -29.25 -16.50 48.61
C PRO A 431 -30.07 -15.17 48.68
N ILE A 432 -31.43 -15.22 48.75
CA ILE A 432 -32.37 -14.14 48.39
C ILE A 432 -33.15 -13.52 49.58
N SER A 433 -33.17 -12.18 49.70
CA SER A 433 -34.30 -11.30 50.17
C SER A 433 -33.89 -9.82 49.99
N ARG A 434 -34.70 -8.89 49.44
CA ARG A 434 -35.90 -8.19 49.99
C ARG A 434 -35.60 -7.40 51.29
N ASP A 435 -35.97 -6.12 51.49
CA ASP A 435 -36.56 -5.01 50.69
C ASP A 435 -36.56 -3.75 51.64
N PRO A 436 -37.23 -2.59 51.39
CA PRO A 436 -37.28 -1.66 50.25
C PRO A 436 -36.73 -0.24 50.60
N THR A 437 -36.59 0.67 49.61
CA THR A 437 -37.24 2.03 49.55
C THR A 437 -36.63 2.94 48.47
N VAL A 438 -37.47 3.80 47.84
CA VAL A 438 -37.17 4.88 46.86
C VAL A 438 -36.39 4.50 45.56
N GLY A 439 -36.87 4.75 44.34
CA GLY A 439 -38.20 5.24 43.93
C GLY A 439 -38.33 5.55 42.42
N THR A 440 -39.18 4.79 41.70
CA THR A 440 -39.73 5.07 40.34
C THR A 440 -38.76 4.95 39.12
N PRO A 441 -39.27 4.85 37.86
CA PRO A 441 -40.20 3.80 37.43
C PRO A 441 -39.88 3.11 36.08
N LYS A 442 -40.07 1.78 36.04
CA LYS A 442 -40.54 0.92 34.92
C LYS A 442 -40.26 1.34 33.45
N LEU A 443 -39.57 0.45 32.72
CA LEU A 443 -40.11 -0.04 31.43
C LEU A 443 -39.74 -1.52 31.20
N LEU A 444 -40.60 -2.23 30.46
CA LEU A 444 -40.59 -3.70 30.34
C LEU A 444 -39.96 -4.20 29.05
N LYS A 445 -39.17 -5.27 29.12
CA LYS A 445 -39.15 -6.33 28.10
C LYS A 445 -38.65 -7.66 28.68
N LYS A 446 -39.53 -8.66 28.74
CA LYS A 446 -39.13 -10.07 28.94
C LYS A 446 -38.45 -10.55 27.67
N LEU A 447 -37.21 -11.02 27.77
CA LEU A 447 -36.65 -11.96 26.80
C LEU A 447 -36.77 -13.38 27.38
N LYS A 448 -37.07 -14.36 26.52
CA LYS A 448 -37.14 -15.78 26.91
C LYS A 448 -35.73 -16.25 27.28
N LYS A 449 -35.63 -17.26 28.17
CA LYS A 449 -34.41 -18.09 28.19
C LYS A 449 -34.25 -18.73 26.81
N PRO A 450 -33.04 -18.77 26.22
CA PRO A 450 -32.79 -19.65 25.09
C PRO A 450 -32.90 -21.11 25.56
N GLU A 451 -33.47 -21.97 24.72
CA GLU A 451 -33.60 -23.41 24.98
C GLU A 451 -32.34 -24.19 24.55
N ASN A 452 -31.40 -23.52 23.88
CA ASN A 452 -30.18 -24.10 23.33
C ASN A 452 -28.99 -23.90 24.28
N ILE A 453 -28.16 -24.93 24.40
CA ILE A 453 -26.91 -24.96 25.17
C ILE A 453 -25.74 -24.64 24.22
N SER A 454 -24.72 -23.94 24.71
CA SER A 454 -23.47 -23.72 23.98
C SER A 454 -22.29 -24.45 24.64
N LEU A 455 -21.31 -24.88 23.83
CA LEU A 455 -20.02 -25.41 24.28
C LEU A 455 -18.89 -24.38 24.12
N LEU A 456 -19.18 -23.20 23.58
CA LEU A 456 -18.23 -22.10 23.39
C LEU A 456 -18.32 -21.07 24.51
N GLU A 457 -17.17 -20.47 24.84
CA GLU A 457 -17.12 -19.29 25.71
C GLU A 457 -17.93 -18.12 25.11
N PRO A 458 -18.66 -17.30 25.89
CA PRO A 458 -19.61 -16.31 25.36
C PRO A 458 -19.02 -15.32 24.34
N ASN A 459 -17.76 -14.90 24.53
CA ASN A 459 -17.07 -14.02 23.59
C ASN A 459 -16.67 -14.76 22.29
N ARG A 460 -16.27 -16.04 22.39
CA ARG A 460 -15.95 -16.89 21.24
C ARG A 460 -17.20 -17.20 20.43
N LEU A 461 -18.30 -17.55 21.10
CA LEU A 461 -19.63 -17.72 20.52
C LEU A 461 -20.08 -16.47 19.75
N ARG A 462 -19.95 -15.28 20.36
CA ARG A 462 -20.26 -14.00 19.71
C ARG A 462 -19.42 -13.75 18.47
N ASN A 463 -18.12 -14.04 18.51
CA ASN A 463 -17.23 -13.85 17.36
C ASN A 463 -17.55 -14.83 16.23
N VAL A 464 -17.85 -16.09 16.54
CA VAL A 464 -18.34 -17.08 15.57
C VAL A 464 -19.69 -16.64 14.98
N ALA A 465 -20.62 -16.13 15.78
CA ALA A 465 -21.92 -15.63 15.31
C ALA A 465 -21.79 -14.42 14.35
N ILE A 466 -20.91 -13.46 14.66
CA ILE A 466 -20.63 -12.30 13.79
C ILE A 466 -20.00 -12.76 12.48
N THR A 467 -19.00 -13.64 12.57
CA THR A 467 -18.32 -14.22 11.41
C THR A 467 -19.27 -15.01 10.52
N ARG A 468 -20.09 -15.88 11.12
CA ARG A 468 -21.02 -16.75 10.40
C ARG A 468 -22.07 -15.97 9.59
N ARG A 469 -22.46 -14.77 10.07
CA ARG A 469 -23.38 -13.85 9.38
C ARG A 469 -22.77 -13.15 8.16
N LYS A 470 -21.43 -13.04 8.06
CA LYS A 470 -20.76 -12.51 6.87
C LYS A 470 -20.70 -13.52 5.71
N ILE A 471 -21.00 -14.80 5.95
CA ILE A 471 -20.92 -15.87 4.96
C ILE A 471 -22.34 -16.32 4.60
N GLU A 472 -22.90 -15.76 3.54
CA GLU A 472 -24.29 -15.99 3.08
C GLU A 472 -24.51 -17.35 2.37
N MET A 473 -23.91 -18.40 2.91
CA MET A 473 -24.01 -19.79 2.44
C MET A 473 -24.56 -20.70 3.55
N THR A 474 -25.10 -21.88 3.23
CA THR A 474 -25.44 -22.89 4.26
C THR A 474 -24.20 -23.61 4.79
N ASN A 475 -24.28 -24.19 6.00
CA ASN A 475 -23.16 -24.93 6.61
C ASN A 475 -22.65 -26.05 5.69
N ASP A 476 -23.57 -26.79 5.07
CA ASP A 476 -23.26 -27.92 4.20
C ASP A 476 -22.62 -27.49 2.89
N GLU A 477 -22.91 -26.29 2.37
CA GLU A 477 -22.25 -25.72 1.20
C GLU A 477 -20.82 -25.28 1.54
N ILE A 478 -20.61 -24.60 2.67
CA ILE A 478 -19.27 -24.22 3.17
C ILE A 478 -18.39 -25.48 3.33
N VAL A 479 -18.90 -26.50 4.03
CA VAL A 479 -18.18 -27.76 4.25
C VAL A 479 -17.87 -28.47 2.92
N ARG A 480 -18.81 -28.52 1.97
CA ARG A 480 -18.56 -29.10 0.64
C ARG A 480 -17.54 -28.29 -0.16
N ALA A 481 -17.59 -26.96 -0.13
CA ALA A 481 -16.63 -26.10 -0.83
C ALA A 481 -15.20 -26.31 -0.31
N ILE A 482 -15.01 -26.39 1.02
CA ILE A 482 -13.70 -26.66 1.66
C ILE A 482 -13.18 -28.06 1.32
N ILE A 483 -14.05 -29.08 1.28
CA ILE A 483 -13.66 -30.45 0.92
C ILE A 483 -13.18 -30.51 -0.54
N MET A 484 -13.87 -29.79 -1.44
CA MET A 484 -13.59 -29.76 -2.88
C MET A 484 -12.53 -28.73 -3.31
N LEU A 485 -12.10 -27.84 -2.41
CA LEU A 485 -11.23 -26.68 -2.69
C LEU A 485 -11.85 -25.72 -3.73
N ASP A 486 -13.15 -25.46 -3.61
CA ASP A 486 -13.97 -24.73 -4.58
C ASP A 486 -13.99 -23.21 -4.33
N LEU A 487 -12.98 -22.51 -4.85
CA LEU A 487 -12.85 -21.04 -4.79
C LEU A 487 -13.92 -20.28 -5.60
N GLN A 488 -14.70 -20.95 -6.46
CA GLN A 488 -15.80 -20.30 -7.19
C GLN A 488 -17.06 -20.17 -6.31
N LYS A 489 -17.19 -21.00 -5.26
CA LYS A 489 -18.29 -20.92 -4.29
C LYS A 489 -17.90 -20.28 -2.97
N LEU A 490 -16.63 -20.37 -2.58
CA LEU A 490 -16.10 -19.79 -1.34
C LEU A 490 -14.97 -18.83 -1.69
N SER A 491 -15.27 -17.53 -1.74
CA SER A 491 -14.30 -16.49 -2.11
C SER A 491 -13.17 -16.35 -1.08
N LEU A 492 -12.07 -15.71 -1.49
CA LEU A 492 -10.91 -15.50 -0.62
C LEU A 492 -11.27 -14.77 0.68
N ASP A 493 -12.09 -13.71 0.62
CA ASP A 493 -12.59 -13.03 1.82
C ASP A 493 -13.26 -13.99 2.80
N MET A 494 -14.05 -14.94 2.29
CA MET A 494 -14.72 -15.95 3.12
C MET A 494 -13.74 -16.99 3.65
N VAL A 495 -12.72 -17.39 2.88
CA VAL A 495 -11.65 -18.30 3.33
C VAL A 495 -10.84 -17.67 4.46
N ASP A 496 -10.42 -16.42 4.32
CA ASP A 496 -9.59 -15.74 5.32
C ASP A 496 -10.41 -15.39 6.57
N ILE A 497 -11.69 -15.02 6.40
CA ILE A 497 -12.65 -14.92 7.51
C ILE A 497 -12.80 -16.27 8.25
N LEU A 498 -12.86 -17.40 7.53
CA LEU A 498 -12.93 -18.74 8.14
C LEU A 498 -11.63 -19.13 8.87
N LEU A 499 -10.46 -18.70 8.38
CA LEU A 499 -9.17 -18.91 9.06
C LEU A 499 -9.15 -18.26 10.46
N THR A 500 -9.83 -17.12 10.66
CA THR A 500 -9.91 -16.47 11.99
C THR A 500 -10.73 -17.25 13.03
N ILE A 501 -11.64 -18.15 12.59
CA ILE A 501 -12.53 -18.92 13.47
C ILE A 501 -12.24 -20.43 13.49
N LEU A 502 -11.04 -20.85 13.08
CA LEU A 502 -10.60 -22.25 13.19
C LEU A 502 -10.80 -22.80 14.61
N PRO A 503 -11.35 -24.02 14.79
CA PRO A 503 -11.53 -24.63 16.11
C PRO A 503 -10.20 -24.87 16.84
N ASN A 504 -10.14 -24.46 18.10
CA ASN A 504 -8.99 -24.70 18.99
C ASN A 504 -8.92 -26.17 19.42
N GLU A 505 -7.75 -26.64 19.88
CA GLU A 505 -7.59 -28.03 20.36
C GLU A 505 -8.57 -28.41 21.48
N SER A 506 -8.91 -27.48 22.38
CA SER A 506 -9.88 -27.66 23.45
C SER A 506 -11.30 -27.82 22.92
N GLU A 507 -11.71 -26.93 22.00
CA GLU A 507 -13.00 -26.95 21.30
C GLU A 507 -13.17 -28.25 20.52
N PHE A 508 -12.14 -28.67 19.76
CA PHE A 508 -12.13 -29.92 18.99
C PHE A 508 -12.29 -31.16 19.89
N LYS A 509 -11.66 -31.18 21.07
CA LYS A 509 -11.82 -32.25 22.07
C LYS A 509 -13.24 -32.26 22.64
N ALA A 510 -13.81 -31.10 22.98
CA ALA A 510 -15.16 -30.98 23.51
C ALA A 510 -16.24 -31.44 22.50
N TYR A 511 -16.17 -30.99 21.25
CA TYR A 511 -17.11 -31.43 20.20
C TYR A 511 -17.02 -32.92 19.90
N LYS A 512 -15.80 -33.48 19.87
CA LYS A 512 -15.58 -34.93 19.67
C LYS A 512 -16.10 -35.78 20.83
N GLU A 513 -16.03 -35.28 22.06
CA GLU A 513 -16.64 -35.93 23.22
C GLU A 513 -18.18 -35.83 23.20
N PHE A 514 -18.75 -34.67 22.85
CA PHE A 514 -20.20 -34.49 22.71
C PHE A 514 -20.81 -35.47 21.69
N GLU A 515 -20.15 -35.64 20.54
CA GLU A 515 -20.52 -36.63 19.52
C GLU A 515 -20.34 -38.08 20.01
N ARG A 516 -19.20 -38.42 20.64
CA ARG A 516 -18.96 -39.75 21.24
C ARG A 516 -20.08 -40.14 22.22
N ASN A 517 -20.53 -39.19 23.01
CA ASN A 517 -21.53 -39.38 24.05
C ASN A 517 -22.97 -39.43 23.48
N LYS A 518 -23.15 -39.40 22.15
CA LYS A 518 -24.45 -39.40 21.44
C LYS A 518 -25.43 -38.33 21.96
N SER A 519 -24.90 -37.19 22.38
CA SER A 519 -25.72 -36.09 22.91
C SER A 519 -26.57 -35.44 21.81
N ASN A 520 -27.75 -34.95 22.17
CA ASN A 520 -28.71 -34.47 21.17
C ASN A 520 -28.24 -33.16 20.51
N ILE A 521 -27.78 -33.26 19.26
CA ILE A 521 -27.26 -32.14 18.44
C ILE A 521 -28.30 -31.03 18.25
N ALA A 522 -29.61 -31.34 18.32
CA ALA A 522 -30.66 -30.32 18.22
C ALA A 522 -30.65 -29.29 19.36
N VAL A 523 -30.06 -29.63 20.52
CA VAL A 523 -29.98 -28.76 21.71
C VAL A 523 -28.81 -27.77 21.63
N LEU A 524 -27.88 -27.92 20.69
CA LEU A 524 -26.76 -26.97 20.51
C LEU A 524 -27.21 -25.64 19.89
N THR A 525 -26.46 -24.55 20.11
CA THR A 525 -26.60 -23.32 19.30
C THR A 525 -26.31 -23.59 17.82
N ASP A 526 -26.75 -22.72 16.91
CA ASP A 526 -26.51 -22.94 15.48
C ASP A 526 -25.04 -22.65 15.09
N GLU A 527 -24.37 -21.80 15.87
CA GLU A 527 -22.93 -21.60 15.87
C GLU A 527 -22.16 -22.87 16.33
N ASP A 528 -22.61 -23.53 17.39
CA ASP A 528 -22.03 -24.81 17.85
C ASP A 528 -22.28 -25.94 16.85
N LYS A 529 -23.46 -25.99 16.20
CA LYS A 529 -23.72 -26.92 15.09
C LYS A 529 -22.75 -26.69 13.94
N PHE A 530 -22.49 -25.43 13.58
CA PHE A 530 -21.51 -25.08 12.54
C PHE A 530 -20.09 -25.47 12.92
N MET A 531 -19.63 -25.17 14.14
CA MET A 531 -18.29 -25.56 14.61
C MET A 531 -18.13 -27.09 14.70
N LEU A 532 -19.17 -27.83 15.11
CA LEU A 532 -19.20 -29.29 15.07
C LEU A 532 -19.09 -29.83 13.63
N GLN A 533 -19.70 -29.19 12.65
CA GLN A 533 -19.58 -29.56 11.24
C GLN A 533 -18.18 -29.23 10.67
N LEU A 534 -17.57 -28.10 11.06
CA LEU A 534 -16.17 -27.79 10.72
C LEU A 534 -15.20 -28.80 11.33
N CYS A 535 -15.39 -29.23 12.58
CA CYS A 535 -14.58 -30.27 13.23
C CYS A 535 -14.60 -31.63 12.50
N LYS A 536 -15.60 -31.89 11.64
CA LYS A 536 -15.68 -33.10 10.81
C LYS A 536 -14.89 -33.02 9.51
N VAL A 537 -14.42 -31.83 9.12
CA VAL A 537 -13.57 -31.66 7.94
C VAL A 537 -12.14 -32.08 8.30
N GLU A 538 -11.73 -33.26 7.81
CA GLU A 538 -10.32 -33.68 7.91
C GLU A 538 -9.40 -32.58 7.40
N ARG A 539 -8.35 -32.24 8.17
CA ARG A 539 -7.30 -31.29 7.76
C ARG A 539 -7.86 -29.92 7.35
N LEU A 540 -8.92 -29.46 8.05
CA LEU A 540 -9.59 -28.17 7.82
C LEU A 540 -8.61 -26.99 7.67
N SER A 541 -7.69 -26.83 8.62
CA SER A 541 -6.72 -25.73 8.62
C SER A 541 -5.84 -25.75 7.37
N GLN A 542 -5.30 -26.92 7.01
CA GLN A 542 -4.48 -27.09 5.81
C GLN A 542 -5.29 -26.81 4.52
N LYS A 543 -6.55 -27.24 4.45
CA LYS A 543 -7.41 -27.01 3.28
C LYS A 543 -7.72 -25.53 3.08
N LEU A 544 -8.06 -24.79 4.14
CA LEU A 544 -8.29 -23.35 4.07
C LEU A 544 -7.00 -22.59 3.72
N GLN A 545 -5.84 -22.99 4.28
CA GLN A 545 -4.54 -22.45 3.89
C GLN A 545 -4.22 -22.67 2.41
N ILE A 546 -4.52 -23.86 1.86
CA ILE A 546 -4.37 -24.15 0.43
C ILE A 546 -5.32 -23.29 -0.41
N MET A 547 -6.56 -23.09 0.01
CA MET A 547 -7.51 -22.23 -0.72
C MET A 547 -7.04 -20.78 -0.77
N SER A 548 -6.60 -20.21 0.36
CA SER A 548 -6.06 -18.85 0.43
C SER A 548 -4.79 -18.71 -0.43
N PHE A 549 -3.86 -19.68 -0.35
CA PHE A 549 -2.67 -19.73 -1.20
C PHE A 549 -3.00 -19.83 -2.71
N VAL A 550 -3.88 -20.75 -3.13
CA VAL A 550 -4.19 -21.00 -4.54
C VAL A 550 -4.83 -19.79 -5.21
N GLY A 551 -5.67 -19.03 -4.50
CA GLY A 551 -6.22 -17.78 -5.04
C GLY A 551 -5.20 -16.65 -5.09
N ASN A 552 -4.52 -16.36 -3.97
CA ASN A 552 -3.55 -15.26 -3.88
C ASN A 552 -2.26 -15.50 -4.71
N TYR A 553 -1.98 -16.74 -5.14
CA TYR A 553 -0.77 -17.11 -5.88
C TYR A 553 -0.55 -16.24 -7.14
N HIS A 554 -1.58 -16.03 -7.96
CA HIS A 554 -1.41 -15.33 -9.24
C HIS A 554 -1.11 -13.85 -9.06
N ASP A 555 -1.76 -13.19 -8.09
CA ASP A 555 -1.52 -11.78 -7.78
C ASP A 555 -0.16 -11.58 -7.11
N ASN A 556 0.26 -12.48 -6.22
CA ASN A 556 1.60 -12.47 -5.63
C ASN A 556 2.69 -12.61 -6.72
N ILE A 557 2.54 -13.52 -7.69
CA ILE A 557 3.46 -13.62 -8.85
C ILE A 557 3.48 -12.32 -9.66
N HIS A 558 2.31 -11.74 -9.93
CA HIS A 558 2.18 -10.51 -10.70
C HIS A 558 2.77 -9.28 -9.99
N HIS A 559 2.75 -9.25 -8.65
CA HIS A 559 3.33 -8.19 -7.83
C HIS A 559 4.87 -8.32 -7.68
N LEU A 560 5.38 -9.54 -7.46
CA LEU A 560 6.79 -9.79 -7.18
C LEU A 560 7.69 -9.75 -8.43
N GLN A 561 7.24 -10.28 -9.56
CA GLN A 561 8.10 -10.40 -10.74
C GLN A 561 8.52 -9.05 -11.37
N PRO A 562 7.69 -7.99 -11.40
CA PRO A 562 8.12 -6.65 -11.79
C PRO A 562 9.22 -6.06 -10.89
N GLN A 563 9.15 -6.30 -9.57
CA GLN A 563 10.16 -5.83 -8.61
C GLN A 563 11.51 -6.51 -8.83
N LEU A 564 11.50 -7.84 -9.03
CA LEU A 564 12.69 -8.61 -9.38
C LEU A 564 13.32 -8.14 -10.70
N ASN A 565 12.49 -7.93 -11.73
CA ASN A 565 12.97 -7.42 -13.03
C ASN A 565 13.58 -6.02 -12.90
N ALA A 566 12.97 -5.12 -12.11
CA ALA A 566 13.52 -3.79 -11.84
C ALA A 566 14.87 -3.86 -11.09
N LEU A 567 14.97 -4.69 -10.05
CA LEU A 567 16.19 -4.88 -9.27
C LEU A 567 17.34 -5.46 -10.12
N ILE A 568 17.05 -6.45 -10.97
CA ILE A 568 18.03 -7.02 -11.93
C ILE A 568 18.50 -5.94 -12.91
N ALA A 569 17.56 -5.22 -13.56
CA ALA A 569 17.87 -4.24 -14.58
C ALA A 569 18.64 -3.03 -14.01
N ALA A 570 18.26 -2.52 -12.84
CA ALA A 570 18.97 -1.45 -12.15
C ALA A 570 20.40 -1.89 -11.81
N SER A 571 20.56 -3.05 -11.16
CA SER A 571 21.88 -3.59 -10.79
C SER A 571 22.81 -3.76 -11.98
N MET A 572 22.30 -4.34 -13.09
CA MET A 572 23.08 -4.53 -14.31
C MET A 572 23.38 -3.22 -15.04
N SER A 573 22.45 -2.26 -15.05
CA SER A 573 22.64 -0.98 -15.76
C SER A 573 23.72 -0.11 -15.11
N ILE A 574 23.66 0.09 -13.79
CA ILE A 574 24.69 0.86 -13.05
C ILE A 574 26.06 0.18 -13.19
N ARG A 575 26.14 -1.14 -13.01
CA ARG A 575 27.42 -1.88 -13.07
C ARG A 575 28.08 -1.85 -14.45
N ASN A 576 27.29 -1.83 -15.52
CA ASN A 576 27.79 -1.89 -16.89
C ASN A 576 27.94 -0.52 -17.56
N SER A 577 27.31 0.53 -17.04
CA SER A 577 27.49 1.91 -17.51
C SER A 577 28.97 2.29 -17.50
N GLN A 578 29.44 2.87 -18.61
CA GLN A 578 30.79 3.44 -18.70
C GLN A 578 30.79 4.92 -18.32
N LYS A 579 29.67 5.62 -18.59
CA LYS A 579 29.51 7.05 -18.26
C LYS A 579 29.51 7.31 -16.76
N VAL A 580 28.83 6.47 -15.96
CA VAL A 580 28.87 6.52 -14.49
C VAL A 580 30.31 6.36 -13.97
N LYS A 581 31.08 5.45 -14.56
CA LYS A 581 32.49 5.22 -14.16
C LYS A 581 33.35 6.43 -14.48
N LYS A 582 33.16 7.04 -15.65
CA LYS A 582 33.83 8.28 -16.05
C LYS A 582 33.46 9.47 -15.15
N MET A 583 32.17 9.59 -14.78
CA MET A 583 31.70 10.62 -13.84
C MET A 583 32.38 10.47 -12.47
N LEU A 584 32.45 9.24 -11.93
CA LEU A 584 33.12 8.96 -10.65
C LEU A 584 34.64 9.15 -10.74
N GLU A 585 35.27 8.87 -11.88
CA GLU A 585 36.69 9.18 -12.14
C GLU A 585 36.97 10.69 -12.10
N ILE A 586 36.07 11.50 -12.69
CA ILE A 586 36.14 12.97 -12.64
C ILE A 586 35.98 13.47 -11.20
N ILE A 587 34.97 12.96 -10.47
CA ILE A 587 34.76 13.30 -9.05
C ILE A 587 35.97 12.92 -8.21
N LEU A 588 36.58 11.75 -8.44
CA LEU A 588 37.81 11.32 -7.78
C LEU A 588 38.99 12.25 -8.09
N ALA A 589 39.13 12.72 -9.33
CA ALA A 589 40.17 13.67 -9.71
C ALA A 589 40.01 15.04 -9.01
N PHE A 590 38.78 15.57 -8.96
CA PHE A 590 38.48 16.80 -8.20
C PHE A 590 38.71 16.62 -6.70
N GLY A 591 38.19 15.53 -6.11
CA GLY A 591 38.37 15.21 -4.69
C GLY A 591 39.84 15.08 -4.30
N ASN A 592 40.65 14.42 -5.13
CA ASN A 592 42.10 14.34 -4.97
C ASN A 592 42.79 15.70 -5.09
N TYR A 593 42.49 16.49 -6.12
CA TYR A 593 43.08 17.81 -6.29
C TYR A 593 42.82 18.73 -5.08
N MET A 594 41.60 18.68 -4.52
CA MET A 594 41.22 19.46 -3.34
C MET A 594 41.84 18.96 -2.03
N ASN A 595 41.97 17.64 -1.83
CA ASN A 595 42.36 17.07 -0.53
C ASN A 595 43.85 16.68 -0.41
N SER A 596 44.58 16.48 -1.52
CA SER A 596 45.94 15.90 -1.51
C SER A 596 46.90 16.59 -0.53
N ALA A 597 46.85 17.93 -0.45
CA ALA A 597 47.73 18.72 0.41
C ALA A 597 47.45 18.62 1.93
N ARG A 598 46.34 17.97 2.35
CA ARG A 598 45.95 17.82 3.77
C ARG A 598 45.65 16.40 4.21
N ARG A 599 45.13 15.55 3.31
CA ARG A 599 44.69 14.18 3.59
C ARG A 599 45.42 13.12 2.74
N GLY A 600 46.30 13.53 1.83
CA GLY A 600 46.93 12.64 0.85
C GLY A 600 45.98 12.22 -0.28
N PRO A 601 46.46 11.36 -1.21
CA PRO A 601 45.68 10.86 -2.33
C PRO A 601 44.77 9.69 -1.92
N ALA A 602 43.56 9.67 -2.47
CA ALA A 602 42.60 8.58 -2.39
C ALA A 602 42.47 7.84 -3.73
N TYR A 603 42.24 6.53 -3.67
CA TYR A 603 42.04 5.67 -4.85
C TYR A 603 40.56 5.39 -5.15
N GLY A 604 39.65 5.89 -4.30
CA GLY A 604 38.20 5.72 -4.38
C GLY A 604 37.51 6.40 -3.20
N PHE A 605 36.18 6.41 -3.17
CA PHE A 605 35.35 6.98 -2.11
C PHE A 605 34.05 6.16 -1.96
N LYS A 606 33.39 6.27 -0.79
CA LYS A 606 32.07 5.66 -0.55
C LYS A 606 30.97 6.44 -1.28
N LEU A 607 29.88 5.79 -1.68
CA LEU A 607 28.80 6.45 -2.43
C LEU A 607 28.15 7.62 -1.68
N GLN A 608 28.09 7.58 -0.35
CA GLN A 608 27.63 8.69 0.50
C GLN A 608 28.44 10.00 0.32
N SER A 609 29.66 9.94 -0.22
CA SER A 609 30.44 11.14 -0.56
C SER A 609 29.87 11.92 -1.76
N LEU A 610 28.90 11.37 -2.50
CA LEU A 610 28.19 12.09 -3.56
C LEU A 610 27.28 13.20 -3.00
N ASP A 611 26.63 12.96 -1.85
CA ASP A 611 25.73 13.94 -1.22
C ASP A 611 26.51 15.21 -0.79
N MET A 612 27.73 15.03 -0.27
CA MET A 612 28.64 16.10 0.17
C MET A 612 29.11 17.05 -0.95
N LEU A 613 28.89 16.69 -2.22
CA LEU A 613 29.19 17.56 -3.37
C LEU A 613 28.22 18.76 -3.45
N LEU A 614 27.05 18.67 -2.79
CA LEU A 614 26.10 19.77 -2.67
C LEU A 614 26.52 20.82 -1.63
N ASP A 615 27.13 20.37 -0.53
CA ASP A 615 27.56 21.22 0.60
C ASP A 615 28.79 22.06 0.29
N THR A 616 29.66 21.53 -0.58
CA THR A 616 30.94 22.12 -0.94
C THR A 616 30.74 23.35 -1.84
N LYS A 617 30.64 24.54 -1.22
CA LYS A 617 30.30 25.80 -1.89
C LYS A 617 31.52 26.64 -2.30
N SER A 618 31.34 27.47 -3.33
CA SER A 618 32.34 28.46 -3.78
C SER A 618 32.65 29.51 -2.70
N SER A 619 33.78 30.21 -2.85
CA SER A 619 34.18 31.28 -1.92
C SER A 619 33.17 32.44 -1.81
N ASP A 620 32.37 32.67 -2.86
CA ASP A 620 31.27 33.65 -2.88
C ASP A 620 29.88 33.04 -2.58
N LYS A 621 29.84 31.73 -2.24
CA LYS A 621 28.67 30.92 -1.90
C LYS A 621 27.56 30.83 -2.97
N LYS A 622 27.79 31.29 -4.21
CA LYS A 622 26.76 31.29 -5.27
C LYS A 622 26.59 29.94 -5.98
N ILE A 623 27.63 29.11 -6.02
CA ILE A 623 27.60 27.78 -6.65
C ILE A 623 28.17 26.73 -5.69
N ASN A 624 27.85 25.46 -5.92
CA ASN A 624 28.49 24.32 -5.26
C ASN A 624 29.32 23.49 -6.24
N LEU A 625 30.02 22.49 -5.71
CA LEU A 625 30.89 21.62 -6.48
C LEU A 625 30.12 20.82 -7.53
N MET A 626 28.87 20.42 -7.29
CA MET A 626 28.01 19.81 -8.32
C MET A 626 27.79 20.74 -9.52
N HIS A 627 27.42 22.02 -9.32
CA HIS A 627 27.26 22.96 -10.44
C HIS A 627 28.55 23.11 -11.25
N PHE A 628 29.71 23.12 -10.59
CA PHE A 628 31.01 23.21 -11.27
C PHE A 628 31.40 21.92 -12.01
N LEU A 629 31.06 20.75 -11.45
CA LEU A 629 31.23 19.45 -12.08
C LEU A 629 30.36 19.33 -13.34
N VAL A 630 29.06 19.67 -13.25
CA VAL A 630 28.12 19.66 -14.37
C VAL A 630 28.60 20.57 -15.50
N HIS A 631 28.99 21.81 -15.19
CA HIS A 631 29.56 22.72 -16.19
C HIS A 631 30.87 22.17 -16.82
N THR A 632 31.75 21.57 -16.02
CA THR A 632 32.99 20.95 -16.51
C THR A 632 32.70 19.76 -17.45
N VAL A 633 31.68 18.96 -17.15
CA VAL A 633 31.22 17.85 -18.01
C VAL A 633 30.61 18.38 -19.30
N GLN A 634 29.76 19.41 -19.21
CA GLN A 634 29.13 20.06 -20.37
C GLN A 634 30.13 20.73 -21.33
N GLU A 635 31.29 21.20 -20.84
CA GLU A 635 32.34 21.74 -21.72
C GLU A 635 33.34 20.69 -22.24
N LYS A 636 33.67 19.66 -21.45
CA LYS A 636 34.88 18.83 -21.69
C LYS A 636 34.62 17.33 -21.81
N PHE A 637 33.44 16.85 -21.44
CA PHE A 637 33.08 15.42 -21.45
C PHE A 637 31.67 15.24 -22.04
N LEU A 638 31.50 15.73 -23.28
CA LEU A 638 30.23 15.72 -24.03
C LEU A 638 29.61 14.32 -24.17
N ASP A 639 30.45 13.28 -24.13
CA ASP A 639 30.08 11.87 -24.23
C ASP A 639 29.34 11.32 -23.00
N ILE A 640 29.45 11.98 -21.84
CA ILE A 640 28.84 11.53 -20.58
C ILE A 640 27.71 12.42 -20.07
N ILE A 641 27.33 13.48 -20.80
CA ILE A 641 26.24 14.40 -20.42
C ILE A 641 24.93 13.64 -20.16
N ASN A 642 24.63 12.61 -20.96
CA ASN A 642 23.46 11.76 -20.78
C ASN A 642 23.84 10.39 -20.20
N PHE A 643 24.29 10.37 -18.94
CA PHE A 643 24.66 9.14 -18.22
C PHE A 643 23.45 8.46 -17.59
N GLU A 644 22.45 9.23 -17.16
CA GLU A 644 21.15 8.79 -16.68
C GLU A 644 20.41 7.92 -17.72
N ALA A 645 20.56 8.19 -19.01
CA ALA A 645 20.01 7.37 -20.09
C ALA A 645 20.58 5.94 -20.16
N GLU A 646 21.73 5.66 -19.52
CA GLU A 646 22.24 4.29 -19.33
C GLU A 646 21.60 3.60 -18.12
N LEU A 647 21.06 4.37 -17.15
CA LEU A 647 20.52 3.88 -15.88
C LEU A 647 19.03 3.52 -16.00
N ARG A 648 18.70 2.23 -15.83
CA ARG A 648 17.35 1.72 -16.11
C ARG A 648 16.68 1.21 -14.85
N PHE A 649 15.45 1.67 -14.62
CA PHE A 649 14.60 1.27 -13.48
C PHE A 649 15.18 1.58 -12.08
N ILE A 650 16.18 2.45 -11.96
CA ILE A 650 16.81 2.80 -10.67
C ILE A 650 15.80 3.32 -9.64
N GLU A 651 14.86 4.17 -10.04
CA GLU A 651 13.78 4.66 -9.17
C GLU A 651 12.85 3.55 -8.69
N LYS A 652 12.60 2.53 -9.53
CA LYS A 652 11.74 1.39 -9.15
C LYS A 652 12.50 0.44 -8.23
N ALA A 653 13.79 0.22 -8.45
CA ALA A 653 14.64 -0.59 -7.58
C ALA A 653 14.89 0.08 -6.21
N ALA A 654 14.89 1.42 -6.15
CA ALA A 654 14.93 2.20 -4.90
C ALA A 654 13.67 2.05 -4.02
N LEU A 655 12.60 1.39 -4.50
CA LEU A 655 11.40 1.07 -3.72
C LEU A 655 11.31 -0.41 -3.32
N VAL A 656 12.32 -1.22 -3.63
CA VAL A 656 12.26 -2.70 -3.45
C VAL A 656 12.90 -3.16 -2.15
N SER A 657 12.10 -3.71 -1.23
CA SER A 657 12.62 -4.53 -0.13
C SER A 657 12.91 -5.95 -0.61
N LEU A 658 14.20 -6.29 -0.75
CA LEU A 658 14.63 -7.66 -1.09
C LEU A 658 14.31 -8.66 0.03
N GLU A 659 14.22 -8.22 1.29
CA GLU A 659 13.89 -9.09 2.43
C GLU A 659 12.42 -9.50 2.43
N ASN A 660 11.52 -8.56 2.09
CA ASN A 660 10.10 -8.85 1.91
C ASN A 660 9.93 -9.85 0.76
N ILE A 661 10.51 -9.58 -0.42
CA ILE A 661 10.48 -10.50 -1.57
C ILE A 661 11.00 -11.90 -1.20
N MET A 662 12.10 -12.00 -0.45
CA MET A 662 12.62 -13.30 -0.01
C MET A 662 11.67 -14.03 0.94
N THR A 663 10.94 -13.30 1.79
CA THR A 663 9.94 -13.84 2.70
C THR A 663 8.70 -14.31 1.93
N ASP A 664 8.15 -13.47 1.06
CA ASP A 664 6.97 -13.75 0.24
C ASP A 664 7.21 -14.98 -0.66
N VAL A 665 8.39 -15.07 -1.30
CA VAL A 665 8.74 -16.23 -2.13
C VAL A 665 8.95 -17.50 -1.31
N HIS A 666 9.45 -17.41 -0.07
CA HIS A 666 9.51 -18.56 0.82
C HIS A 666 8.11 -19.03 1.27
N GLU A 667 7.18 -18.10 1.50
CA GLU A 667 5.77 -18.41 1.76
C GLU A 667 5.12 -19.08 0.53
N LEU A 668 5.44 -18.64 -0.69
CA LEU A 668 4.99 -19.28 -1.93
C LEU A 668 5.57 -20.69 -2.12
N GLU A 669 6.86 -20.91 -1.81
CA GLU A 669 7.48 -22.25 -1.78
C GLU A 669 6.77 -23.20 -0.81
N LYS A 670 6.54 -22.73 0.42
CA LYS A 670 5.85 -23.43 1.51
C LYS A 670 4.40 -23.75 1.14
N GLY A 671 3.65 -22.79 0.57
CA GLY A 671 2.28 -22.98 0.11
C GLY A 671 2.17 -23.99 -1.04
N MET A 672 3.12 -23.96 -2.00
CA MET A 672 3.18 -24.92 -3.10
C MET A 672 3.45 -26.33 -2.59
N GLU A 673 4.38 -26.49 -1.65
CA GLU A 673 4.74 -27.79 -1.07
C GLU A 673 3.60 -28.39 -0.22
N ILE A 674 2.85 -27.55 0.53
CA ILE A 674 1.63 -27.98 1.24
C ILE A 674 0.55 -28.42 0.25
N SER A 675 0.34 -27.66 -0.82
CA SER A 675 -0.62 -27.97 -1.90
C SER A 675 -0.28 -29.29 -2.61
N LYS A 676 1.01 -29.52 -2.88
CA LYS A 676 1.55 -30.74 -3.48
C LYS A 676 1.35 -31.97 -2.58
N LYS A 677 1.55 -31.82 -1.27
CA LYS A 677 1.29 -32.86 -0.27
C LYS A 677 -0.20 -33.20 -0.14
N GLU A 678 -1.10 -32.22 -0.14
CA GLU A 678 -2.55 -32.49 -0.14
C GLU A 678 -2.99 -33.23 -1.41
N TYR A 679 -2.47 -32.84 -2.57
CA TYR A 679 -2.73 -33.54 -3.84
C TYR A 679 -2.26 -35.01 -3.78
N GLN A 680 -1.01 -35.26 -3.36
CA GLN A 680 -0.44 -36.60 -3.22
C GLN A 680 -1.14 -37.47 -2.17
N THR A 681 -1.74 -36.87 -1.13
CA THR A 681 -2.42 -37.61 -0.05
C THR A 681 -3.82 -38.10 -0.47
N ARG A 682 -4.41 -37.51 -1.52
CA ARG A 682 -5.69 -37.98 -2.09
C ARG A 682 -5.39 -39.00 -3.19
N LYS A 683 -6.08 -40.15 -3.16
CA LYS A 683 -6.00 -41.14 -4.24
C LYS A 683 -6.57 -40.52 -5.52
N GLU A 684 -6.02 -40.90 -6.68
CA GLU A 684 -6.23 -40.23 -7.98
C GLU A 684 -7.71 -40.05 -8.41
N ARG A 685 -8.65 -40.82 -7.86
CA ARG A 685 -10.10 -40.68 -8.14
C ARG A 685 -10.79 -39.53 -7.39
N ASP A 686 -10.22 -39.08 -6.27
CA ASP A 686 -10.83 -38.07 -5.36
C ASP A 686 -10.00 -36.77 -5.27
N ALA A 687 -9.03 -36.60 -6.16
CA ALA A 687 -8.19 -35.40 -6.24
C ALA A 687 -8.94 -34.24 -6.94
N PRO A 688 -9.06 -33.04 -6.33
CA PRO A 688 -9.71 -31.90 -6.96
C PRO A 688 -9.04 -31.49 -8.28
N ILE A 689 -9.83 -31.41 -9.35
CA ILE A 689 -9.39 -30.99 -10.69
C ILE A 689 -8.70 -29.62 -10.62
N VAL A 690 -9.27 -28.69 -9.85
CA VAL A 690 -8.72 -27.34 -9.60
C VAL A 690 -7.27 -27.40 -9.11
N LEU A 691 -6.97 -28.30 -8.16
CA LEU A 691 -5.64 -28.42 -7.57
C LEU A 691 -4.63 -29.04 -8.56
N ARG A 692 -5.06 -30.03 -9.37
CA ARG A 692 -4.23 -30.62 -10.44
C ARG A 692 -3.83 -29.55 -11.47
N ASP A 693 -4.80 -28.79 -11.95
CA ASP A 693 -4.62 -27.85 -13.05
C ASP A 693 -3.87 -26.58 -12.59
N PHE A 694 -4.07 -26.19 -11.33
CA PHE A 694 -3.23 -25.19 -10.65
C PHE A 694 -1.77 -25.65 -10.55
N LEU A 695 -1.50 -26.83 -9.99
CA LEU A 695 -0.12 -27.33 -9.79
C LEU A 695 0.62 -27.45 -11.13
N GLY A 696 -0.02 -28.03 -12.15
CA GLY A 696 0.55 -28.20 -13.49
C GLY A 696 0.88 -26.89 -14.21
N SER A 697 0.21 -25.78 -13.88
CA SER A 697 0.44 -24.46 -14.50
C SER A 697 1.23 -23.47 -13.63
N SER A 698 1.53 -23.84 -12.38
CA SER A 698 2.13 -22.94 -11.38
C SER A 698 3.48 -23.41 -10.84
N GLU A 699 3.78 -24.72 -10.86
CA GLU A 699 5.08 -25.22 -10.38
C GLU A 699 6.25 -24.68 -11.23
N GLU A 700 6.09 -24.52 -12.55
CA GLU A 700 7.12 -23.93 -13.42
C GLU A 700 7.28 -22.41 -13.22
N LYS A 701 6.17 -21.68 -13.06
CA LYS A 701 6.19 -20.23 -12.76
C LYS A 701 6.94 -19.95 -11.46
N LEU A 702 6.68 -20.74 -10.42
CA LEU A 702 7.37 -20.62 -9.14
C LEU A 702 8.87 -20.96 -9.25
N LYS A 703 9.24 -22.04 -9.95
CA LYS A 703 10.67 -22.37 -10.23
C LYS A 703 11.39 -21.25 -10.98
N LYS A 704 10.71 -20.59 -11.93
CA LYS A 704 11.26 -19.41 -12.59
C LYS A 704 11.44 -18.27 -11.59
N LEU A 705 10.41 -17.94 -10.80
CA LEU A 705 10.49 -16.86 -9.79
C LEU A 705 11.64 -17.07 -8.79
N ILE A 706 11.80 -18.28 -8.26
CA ILE A 706 12.92 -18.64 -7.35
C ILE A 706 14.29 -18.43 -8.03
N THR A 707 14.37 -18.68 -9.34
CA THR A 707 15.58 -18.42 -10.13
C THR A 707 15.79 -16.92 -10.34
N ASP A 708 14.73 -16.17 -10.68
CA ASP A 708 14.74 -14.71 -10.82
C ASP A 708 15.15 -14.04 -9.49
N VAL A 709 14.69 -14.51 -8.32
CA VAL A 709 15.13 -14.05 -6.98
C VAL A 709 16.64 -14.28 -6.78
N LYS A 710 17.14 -15.47 -7.10
CA LYS A 710 18.56 -15.80 -6.95
C LYS A 710 19.43 -14.94 -7.87
N THR A 711 18.98 -14.69 -9.10
CA THR A 711 19.65 -13.79 -10.05
C THR A 711 19.57 -12.32 -9.61
N ALA A 712 18.43 -11.86 -9.08
CA ALA A 712 18.28 -10.51 -8.55
C ALA A 712 19.19 -10.27 -7.34
N LYS A 713 19.22 -11.19 -6.39
CA LYS A 713 20.11 -11.14 -5.23
C LYS A 713 21.59 -11.17 -5.65
N ALA A 714 21.97 -12.06 -6.56
CA ALA A 714 23.34 -12.13 -7.06
C ALA A 714 23.75 -10.85 -7.81
N ALA A 715 22.88 -10.29 -8.65
CA ALA A 715 23.13 -9.04 -9.37
C ALA A 715 23.25 -7.85 -8.41
N TYR A 716 22.38 -7.78 -7.39
CA TYR A 716 22.41 -6.76 -6.35
C TYR A 716 23.70 -6.81 -5.53
N HIS A 717 24.03 -7.97 -4.94
CA HIS A 717 25.27 -8.15 -4.18
C HIS A 717 26.51 -7.74 -5.01
N GLN A 718 26.60 -8.20 -6.25
CA GLN A 718 27.73 -7.92 -7.14
C GLN A 718 27.81 -6.47 -7.64
N VAL A 719 26.74 -5.66 -7.54
CA VAL A 719 26.83 -4.21 -7.80
C VAL A 719 27.22 -3.46 -6.52
N VAL A 720 26.67 -3.81 -5.36
CA VAL A 720 27.00 -3.15 -4.08
C VAL A 720 28.49 -3.38 -3.73
N GLU A 721 28.97 -4.62 -3.84
CA GLU A 721 30.39 -4.97 -3.66
C GLU A 721 31.30 -4.25 -4.68
N TYR A 722 30.80 -3.98 -5.90
CA TYR A 722 31.56 -3.27 -6.94
C TYR A 722 31.73 -1.77 -6.64
N PHE A 723 30.87 -1.16 -5.82
CA PHE A 723 31.05 0.20 -5.31
C PHE A 723 31.68 0.25 -3.90
N GLY A 724 32.15 -0.88 -3.37
CA GLY A 724 32.85 -0.96 -2.08
C GLY A 724 31.95 -0.91 -0.84
N GLU A 725 30.64 -1.04 -1.02
CA GLU A 725 29.67 -1.13 0.09
C GLU A 725 29.38 -2.59 0.46
N ASN A 726 28.73 -2.82 1.60
CA ASN A 726 28.41 -4.17 2.09
C ASN A 726 26.93 -4.54 1.82
N PRO A 727 26.62 -5.54 0.96
CA PRO A 727 25.25 -5.93 0.63
C PRO A 727 24.49 -6.66 1.76
N ARG A 728 25.11 -6.85 2.94
CA ARG A 728 24.43 -7.31 4.16
C ARG A 728 24.01 -6.16 5.09
N VAL A 729 24.42 -4.93 4.79
CA VAL A 729 24.18 -3.73 5.61
C VAL A 729 23.40 -2.69 4.81
N VAL A 730 23.77 -2.47 3.55
CA VAL A 730 23.07 -1.55 2.65
C VAL A 730 21.90 -2.26 1.98
N SER A 731 20.70 -1.69 2.13
CA SER A 731 19.48 -2.17 1.45
C SER A 731 19.39 -1.66 -0.01
N PRO A 732 18.62 -2.33 -0.90
CA PRO A 732 18.40 -1.82 -2.25
C PRO A 732 17.81 -0.41 -2.25
N THR A 733 16.85 -0.15 -1.36
CA THR A 733 16.27 1.17 -1.09
C THR A 733 17.34 2.23 -0.88
N THR A 734 18.26 2.01 0.05
CA THR A 734 19.36 2.93 0.36
C THR A 734 20.32 3.08 -0.82
N PHE A 735 20.75 1.95 -1.41
CA PHE A 735 21.76 1.92 -2.47
C PHE A 735 21.30 2.63 -3.76
N PHE A 736 20.12 2.29 -4.27
CA PHE A 736 19.62 2.90 -5.51
C PHE A 736 19.17 4.36 -5.29
N SER A 737 18.72 4.75 -4.09
CA SER A 737 18.36 6.14 -3.79
C SER A 737 19.54 7.10 -3.94
N GLN A 738 20.77 6.70 -3.59
CA GLN A 738 21.97 7.52 -3.80
C GLN A 738 22.17 7.88 -5.28
N PHE A 739 21.97 6.92 -6.19
CA PHE A 739 22.04 7.17 -7.64
C PHE A 739 20.84 8.00 -8.14
N VAL A 740 19.63 7.77 -7.62
CA VAL A 740 18.44 8.57 -7.98
C VAL A 740 18.62 10.03 -7.57
N ASN A 741 19.12 10.30 -6.36
CA ASN A 741 19.42 11.65 -5.89
C ASN A 741 20.49 12.32 -6.75
N ALA A 742 21.60 11.61 -7.05
CA ALA A 742 22.65 12.12 -7.92
C ALA A 742 22.16 12.44 -9.35
N CYS A 743 21.18 11.71 -9.88
CA CYS A 743 20.54 12.02 -11.17
C CYS A 743 19.59 13.21 -11.08
N ARG A 744 18.77 13.31 -10.02
CA ARG A 744 17.84 14.44 -9.82
C ARG A 744 18.56 15.78 -9.57
N VAL A 745 19.80 15.76 -9.09
CA VAL A 745 20.69 16.93 -8.96
C VAL A 745 21.31 17.35 -10.31
N HIS A 746 21.20 16.52 -11.35
CA HIS A 746 21.73 16.78 -12.70
C HIS A 746 20.67 17.33 -13.67
N ASP A 747 19.38 17.17 -13.38
CA ASP A 747 18.27 17.71 -14.16
C ASP A 747 17.99 19.17 -13.70
N PRO A 748 17.97 20.18 -14.61
CA PRO A 748 18.02 21.61 -14.26
C PRO A 748 16.67 22.31 -14.00
#